data_AF-A0A7C1I145-F1
#
_entry.id   AF-A0A7C1I145-F1
#
_cell.length_a   1.000
_cell.length_b   1.000
_cell.length_c   1.000
_cell.angle_alpha   90.00
_cell.angle_beta   90.00
_cell.angle_gamma   90.00
#
_symmetry.space_group_name_H-M   'P 1'
#
loop_
_entity.id
_entity.type
_entity.pdbx_description
1 polymer ?
#
loop_
_entity_poly.entity_id
_entity_poly.type
_entity_poly.pdbx_seq_one_letter_code
_entity_poly.pdbx_strand_id
1 'polypeptide(L)'
;MSPTKIPALCTALLLLAAGGVLASEEDTVDLRMRWIKCERAVVGEGEVVRLTARVDNNSTGRVPPFTVSFYCQQGDHRRRIGSIRYDSINYYRRPSLKWDTRGCTGNVTLTASVHLPDRNPKNNRAAAEVRVCPTHPTAAEKRVLLTRVYYHARPHSNNEFVSIHNPTNVSVNLYNWYLTDQPRRRADRQSRVVFPNLYLAPGQTITVTQNASSYARETGRQADFSYHRSDVCGCPLLERHGSFVLANSGDMVCLKDGYNHTIDTVVYGGEEEPAPGWQGDGIPLVGEGGILVRRRNGAYRDTNTSSDWYSNRTHRIGQSDFEPFHVHYNGSLTVFCSPDCSYPVVARELDRARHSIFLNLYEFTNPFLGQKVVEALARNVSVTLLLEGHPVGGLSMEERYIASRIAAAGGEVYYMAGREDHGGYRRYSFNHAKYAVIDNRTAILHSANWGHTGMPPSPTYGNREWGVVVHNRSLAAFLARVFHHDLGYGQDIVAYNSSHSIYGAPPDYYQPARWIPRGGYQPAFSSRTLNGSFGCTVILSPDNSREAVAELLASARTRVWVQQAYIDLHWEENVNPFVRRLVGVHLRGAAARVILNYNPHYTSSITMNNATMSHLEDHNVSATYVYANGSHGMNIHTKGVIVDGNRTLVSSINWNHHAVHRNREVGIIIENQQVAEYFARVFSHDWNLTATEPREIMVGREAVKALVVAAAYVFAGLALYRHWRT
;
A
#
# COMPACT_ATOMS: atom_id res chain seq x y z
N MET A 1 -36.45 -51.23 20.10
CA MET A 1 -36.59 -50.96 18.65
C MET A 1 -37.87 -50.16 18.44
N SER A 2 -37.87 -49.23 17.50
CA SER A 2 -39.08 -48.69 16.83
C SER A 2 -39.57 -49.74 15.77
N PRO A 3 -40.66 -49.57 14.97
CA PRO A 3 -41.40 -48.32 14.69
C PRO A 3 -42.94 -48.39 14.46
N THR A 4 -43.60 -47.22 14.33
CA THR A 4 -44.69 -46.81 13.38
C THR A 4 -45.93 -47.71 13.08
N LYS A 5 -47.14 -47.21 12.70
CA LYS A 5 -47.86 -45.89 12.72
C LYS A 5 -49.27 -46.09 12.09
N ILE A 6 -50.29 -45.27 12.48
CA ILE A 6 -51.48 -44.85 11.65
C ILE A 6 -52.49 -46.00 11.31
N PRO A 7 -53.79 -45.79 10.91
CA PRO A 7 -54.69 -44.60 10.87
C PRO A 7 -55.91 -44.74 11.84
N ALA A 8 -57.10 -44.15 11.61
CA ALA A 8 -57.52 -42.74 11.65
C ALA A 8 -59.04 -42.60 11.31
N LEU A 9 -59.77 -41.60 11.87
CA LEU A 9 -61.21 -41.28 11.64
C LEU A 9 -62.21 -42.40 12.07
N CYS A 10 -63.53 -42.27 12.24
CA CYS A 10 -64.54 -41.21 12.56
C CYS A 10 -65.89 -41.96 12.81
N THR A 11 -67.00 -41.45 13.39
CA THR A 11 -67.34 -40.33 14.31
C THR A 11 -68.83 -40.49 14.71
N ALA A 12 -69.22 -40.20 15.96
CA ALA A 12 -70.63 -40.22 16.40
C ALA A 12 -70.92 -39.26 17.58
N LEU A 13 -72.14 -38.70 17.63
CA LEU A 13 -72.68 -37.90 18.75
C LEU A 13 -73.65 -38.75 19.59
N LEU A 14 -73.83 -38.40 20.87
CA LEU A 14 -75.12 -38.56 21.56
C LEU A 14 -75.29 -37.53 22.69
N LEU A 15 -76.51 -36.99 22.77
CA LEU A 15 -77.06 -36.07 23.79
C LEU A 15 -77.83 -36.94 24.84
N LEU A 16 -78.32 -36.49 26.01
CA LEU A 16 -78.50 -35.16 26.65
C LEU A 16 -78.74 -35.38 28.17
N ALA A 17 -78.88 -34.28 28.94
CA ALA A 17 -79.39 -34.19 30.32
C ALA A 17 -78.52 -34.81 31.44
N ALA A 18 -78.48 -34.29 32.67
CA ALA A 18 -78.81 -32.97 33.24
C ALA A 18 -78.07 -32.86 34.59
N GLY A 19 -77.81 -31.71 35.22
CA GLY A 19 -78.08 -30.30 34.91
C GLY A 19 -77.62 -29.46 36.12
N GLY A 20 -77.50 -28.13 35.98
CA GLY A 20 -77.05 -27.26 37.08
C GLY A 20 -76.64 -25.88 36.59
N VAL A 21 -77.38 -24.85 36.98
CA VAL A 21 -77.17 -23.47 36.52
C VAL A 21 -76.21 -22.72 37.45
N LEU A 22 -75.08 -22.29 36.90
CA LEU A 22 -74.49 -20.98 37.17
C LEU A 22 -73.80 -20.52 35.88
N ALA A 23 -74.14 -19.32 35.41
CA ALA A 23 -73.42 -18.72 34.29
C ALA A 23 -72.11 -18.12 34.80
N SER A 24 -70.97 -18.74 34.44
CA SER A 24 -69.69 -18.04 34.49
C SER A 24 -69.70 -16.94 33.43
N GLU A 25 -69.27 -15.74 33.78
CA GLU A 25 -68.99 -14.70 32.79
C GLU A 25 -67.99 -15.24 31.76
N GLU A 26 -68.18 -14.90 30.48
CA GLU A 26 -67.12 -15.15 29.50
C GLU A 26 -65.90 -14.29 29.88
N ASP A 27 -64.71 -14.90 29.85
CA ASP A 27 -63.42 -14.28 30.12
C ASP A 27 -63.06 -13.29 28.99
N THR A 28 -63.77 -12.16 28.93
CA THR A 28 -63.66 -11.20 27.80
C THR A 28 -62.44 -10.30 27.95
N VAL A 29 -61.67 -10.22 26.87
CA VAL A 29 -60.42 -9.44 26.80
C VAL A 29 -60.66 -8.08 26.14
N ASP A 30 -60.28 -7.00 26.83
CA ASP A 30 -60.34 -5.60 26.39
C ASP A 30 -59.08 -4.85 26.88
N LEU A 31 -58.14 -4.59 25.97
CA LEU A 31 -56.85 -3.93 26.24
C LEU A 31 -56.75 -2.52 25.64
N ARG A 32 -57.34 -1.57 26.35
CA ARG A 32 -57.35 -0.15 25.97
C ARG A 32 -55.96 0.49 25.93
N MET A 33 -55.56 0.94 24.74
CA MET A 33 -54.41 1.83 24.59
C MET A 33 -54.82 3.25 25.05
N ARG A 34 -54.38 3.64 26.25
CA ARG A 34 -54.81 4.87 26.92
C ARG A 34 -54.14 6.13 26.36
N TRP A 35 -52.86 6.05 25.99
CA TRP A 35 -52.10 7.10 25.32
C TRP A 35 -50.76 6.58 24.79
N ILE A 36 -50.18 7.30 23.83
CA ILE A 36 -48.75 7.32 23.48
C ILE A 36 -48.21 8.73 23.72
N LYS A 37 -46.93 8.84 24.11
CA LYS A 37 -46.18 10.09 24.26
C LYS A 37 -44.73 9.90 23.80
N CYS A 38 -44.16 10.91 23.18
CA CYS A 38 -42.71 11.11 23.17
C CYS A 38 -42.29 11.87 24.44
N GLU A 39 -41.02 11.74 24.85
CA GLU A 39 -40.45 12.52 25.97
C GLU A 39 -40.34 14.03 25.66
N ARG A 40 -40.30 14.41 24.37
CA ARG A 40 -40.28 15.80 23.90
C ARG A 40 -41.31 15.99 22.78
N ALA A 41 -41.98 17.16 22.76
CA ALA A 41 -42.95 17.50 21.71
C ALA A 41 -42.29 18.05 20.43
N VAL A 42 -41.08 18.60 20.56
CA VAL A 42 -40.22 19.03 19.46
C VAL A 42 -38.87 18.33 19.60
N VAL A 43 -38.38 17.75 18.51
CA VAL A 43 -37.13 16.99 18.42
C VAL A 43 -36.40 17.38 17.14
N GLY A 44 -35.08 17.23 17.08
CA GLY A 44 -34.31 17.30 15.84
C GLY A 44 -34.40 15.99 15.07
N GLU A 45 -34.25 16.02 13.75
CA GLU A 45 -34.06 14.81 12.96
C GLU A 45 -32.76 14.08 13.38
N GLY A 46 -32.80 12.76 13.31
CA GLY A 46 -31.69 11.88 13.68
C GLY A 46 -31.38 11.78 15.17
N GLU A 47 -32.05 12.58 16.02
CA GLU A 47 -32.07 12.36 17.48
C GLU A 47 -32.69 11.00 17.83
N VAL A 48 -32.19 10.39 18.91
CA VAL A 48 -32.77 9.18 19.49
C VAL A 48 -33.55 9.52 20.75
N VAL A 49 -34.87 9.39 20.69
CA VAL A 49 -35.81 9.83 21.74
C VAL A 49 -36.66 8.69 22.30
N ARG A 50 -37.01 8.79 23.58
CA ARG A 50 -37.90 7.81 24.23
C ARG A 50 -39.36 8.02 23.82
N LEU A 51 -39.99 6.93 23.39
CA LEU A 51 -41.43 6.79 23.33
C LEU A 51 -41.91 6.00 24.54
N THR A 52 -43.07 6.37 25.07
CA THR A 52 -43.78 5.62 26.12
C THR A 52 -45.26 5.60 25.77
N ALA A 53 -45.90 4.46 25.91
CA ALA A 53 -47.35 4.34 25.85
C ALA A 53 -47.89 3.69 27.12
N ARG A 54 -49.20 3.78 27.34
CA ARG A 54 -49.91 3.11 28.45
C ARG A 54 -51.04 2.28 27.88
N VAL A 55 -51.04 1.00 28.19
CA VAL A 55 -52.19 0.10 27.99
C VAL A 55 -52.79 -0.19 29.36
N ASP A 56 -54.09 0.04 29.48
CA ASP A 56 -54.91 -0.32 30.64
C ASP A 56 -55.63 -1.65 30.35
N ASN A 57 -55.82 -2.47 31.38
CA ASN A 57 -56.61 -3.70 31.28
C ASN A 57 -58.05 -3.43 31.76
N ASN A 58 -59.04 -3.63 30.88
CA ASN A 58 -60.45 -3.60 31.22
C ASN A 58 -61.08 -5.02 31.23
N SER A 59 -60.30 -6.06 30.94
CA SER A 59 -60.77 -7.43 30.76
C SER A 59 -61.41 -7.98 32.03
N THR A 60 -62.50 -8.75 31.89
CA THR A 60 -63.09 -9.53 33.00
C THR A 60 -62.22 -10.74 33.37
N GLY A 61 -61.42 -11.22 32.41
CA GLY A 61 -60.71 -12.49 32.48
C GLY A 61 -59.17 -12.42 32.40
N ARG A 62 -58.54 -13.61 32.30
CA ARG A 62 -57.08 -13.75 32.17
C ARG A 62 -56.62 -13.38 30.76
N VAL A 63 -56.00 -12.20 30.66
CA VAL A 63 -55.38 -11.72 29.42
C VAL A 63 -54.22 -12.63 28.95
N PRO A 64 -54.21 -13.09 27.69
CA PRO A 64 -53.12 -13.88 27.11
C PRO A 64 -51.89 -13.03 26.75
N PRO A 65 -50.72 -13.64 26.44
CA PRO A 65 -49.55 -12.91 25.97
C PRO A 65 -49.83 -12.03 24.74
N PHE A 66 -49.48 -10.75 24.82
CA PHE A 66 -49.80 -9.74 23.81
C PHE A 66 -48.56 -8.91 23.43
N THR A 67 -48.65 -8.20 22.30
CA THR A 67 -47.57 -7.33 21.81
C THR A 67 -48.06 -5.91 21.60
N VAL A 68 -47.27 -4.92 22.02
CA VAL A 68 -47.49 -3.50 21.69
C VAL A 68 -46.46 -3.07 20.65
N SER A 69 -46.91 -2.69 19.45
CA SER A 69 -46.05 -2.09 18.42
C SER A 69 -46.14 -0.57 18.43
N PHE A 70 -45.03 0.07 18.09
CA PHE A 70 -44.91 1.52 17.88
C PHE A 70 -44.67 1.80 16.39
N TYR A 71 -45.29 2.87 15.89
CA TYR A 71 -45.18 3.34 14.51
C TYR A 71 -45.00 4.86 14.49
N CYS A 72 -44.29 5.36 13.48
CA CYS A 72 -44.38 6.74 13.02
C CYS A 72 -45.11 6.75 11.66
N GLN A 73 -45.77 7.86 11.36
CA GLN A 73 -46.37 8.13 10.06
C GLN A 73 -46.10 9.57 9.65
N GLN A 74 -45.68 9.77 8.40
CA GLN A 74 -45.38 11.07 7.80
C GLN A 74 -46.00 11.06 6.39
N GLY A 75 -47.08 11.82 6.20
CA GLY A 75 -47.96 11.62 5.03
C GLY A 75 -48.50 10.19 4.98
N ASP A 76 -48.44 9.57 3.81
CA ASP A 76 -48.86 8.18 3.59
C ASP A 76 -47.83 7.14 4.07
N HIS A 77 -46.58 7.55 4.30
CA HIS A 77 -45.51 6.64 4.71
C HIS A 77 -45.60 6.32 6.21
N ARG A 78 -46.09 5.11 6.53
CA ARG A 78 -46.13 4.56 7.89
C ARG A 78 -45.03 3.52 8.13
N ARG A 79 -44.12 3.80 9.05
CA ARG A 79 -42.98 2.93 9.42
C ARG A 79 -43.14 2.35 10.82
N ARG A 80 -42.78 1.09 11.03
CA ARG A 80 -42.72 0.46 12.36
C ARG A 80 -41.42 0.84 13.05
N ILE A 81 -41.52 1.35 14.28
CA ILE A 81 -40.38 1.75 15.13
C ILE A 81 -39.85 0.55 15.93
N GLY A 82 -40.76 -0.33 16.38
CA GLY A 82 -40.43 -1.52 17.16
C GLY A 82 -41.64 -2.08 17.88
N SER A 83 -41.43 -3.04 18.77
CA SER A 83 -42.50 -3.63 19.59
C SER A 83 -41.99 -4.25 20.88
N ILE A 84 -42.89 -4.40 21.85
CA ILE A 84 -42.63 -4.99 23.17
C ILE A 84 -43.70 -6.06 23.43
N ARG A 85 -43.28 -7.27 23.80
CA ARG A 85 -44.16 -8.37 24.22
C ARG A 85 -44.35 -8.34 25.74
N TYR A 86 -45.54 -8.72 26.20
CA TYR A 86 -45.84 -9.00 27.60
C TYR A 86 -46.61 -10.31 27.70
N ASP A 87 -46.23 -11.17 28.64
CA ASP A 87 -46.92 -12.46 28.85
C ASP A 87 -48.11 -12.36 29.84
N SER A 88 -48.29 -11.21 30.49
CA SER A 88 -49.45 -10.88 31.32
C SER A 88 -49.62 -9.37 31.57
N ILE A 89 -50.83 -8.97 31.99
CA ILE A 89 -51.16 -7.62 32.48
C ILE A 89 -52.26 -7.76 33.55
N ASN A 90 -52.08 -7.09 34.70
CA ASN A 90 -53.06 -7.08 35.78
C ASN A 90 -53.94 -5.82 35.67
N TYR A 91 -53.34 -4.64 35.91
CA TYR A 91 -54.03 -3.34 35.85
C TYR A 91 -53.61 -2.49 34.64
N TYR A 92 -52.30 -2.30 34.44
CA TYR A 92 -51.76 -1.56 33.29
C TYR A 92 -50.32 -2.00 32.98
N ARG A 93 -49.86 -1.75 31.74
CA ARG A 93 -48.42 -1.77 31.38
C ARG A 93 -48.02 -0.40 30.79
N ARG A 94 -46.75 -0.03 30.96
CA ARG A 94 -46.14 1.16 30.33
C ARG A 94 -45.03 0.76 29.35
N PRO A 95 -45.37 0.22 28.16
CA PRO A 95 -44.37 -0.04 27.12
C PRO A 95 -43.58 1.23 26.77
N SER A 96 -42.24 1.11 26.75
CA SER A 96 -41.33 2.19 26.37
C SER A 96 -40.17 1.65 25.54
N LEU A 97 -39.86 2.33 24.44
CA LEU A 97 -38.70 2.08 23.59
C LEU A 97 -38.07 3.40 23.13
N LYS A 98 -36.92 3.32 22.45
CA LYS A 98 -36.25 4.47 21.83
C LYS A 98 -36.46 4.45 20.32
N TRP A 99 -36.94 5.57 19.78
CA TRP A 99 -37.11 5.88 18.36
C TRP A 99 -35.91 6.68 17.88
N ASP A 100 -35.36 6.33 16.72
CA ASP A 100 -34.37 7.13 15.98
C ASP A 100 -35.11 7.86 14.87
N THR A 101 -35.05 9.19 14.90
CA THR A 101 -35.88 10.08 14.08
C THR A 101 -35.32 10.32 12.68
N ARG A 102 -34.17 9.72 12.33
CA ARG A 102 -33.50 9.87 11.02
C ARG A 102 -34.45 9.52 9.85
N GLY A 103 -34.60 10.44 8.91
CA GLY A 103 -35.51 10.32 7.77
C GLY A 103 -36.96 10.68 8.10
N CYS A 104 -37.19 11.57 9.07
CA CYS A 104 -38.51 12.12 9.41
C CYS A 104 -38.40 13.62 9.67
N THR A 105 -39.32 14.43 9.14
CA THR A 105 -39.31 15.90 9.25
C THR A 105 -40.72 16.48 9.26
N GLY A 106 -40.90 17.68 9.83
CA GLY A 106 -42.21 18.31 9.97
C GLY A 106 -43.04 17.64 11.08
N ASN A 107 -44.34 17.50 10.87
CA ASN A 107 -45.22 16.83 11.85
C ASN A 107 -45.27 15.33 11.58
N VAL A 108 -45.12 14.53 12.64
CA VAL A 108 -45.09 13.07 12.58
C VAL A 108 -46.10 12.49 13.57
N THR A 109 -47.10 11.79 13.02
CA THR A 109 -48.08 11.06 13.82
C THR A 109 -47.44 9.81 14.39
N LEU A 110 -47.18 9.80 15.69
CA LEU A 110 -46.82 8.59 16.41
C LEU A 110 -48.07 7.76 16.71
N THR A 111 -47.91 6.43 16.73
CA THR A 111 -48.99 5.49 17.04
C THR A 111 -48.46 4.33 17.87
N ALA A 112 -49.16 4.01 18.97
CA ALA A 112 -49.05 2.72 19.65
C ALA A 112 -50.24 1.84 19.27
N SER A 113 -50.02 0.54 19.10
CA SER A 113 -51.09 -0.43 18.82
C SER A 113 -50.84 -1.73 19.58
N VAL A 114 -51.87 -2.22 20.27
CA VAL A 114 -51.91 -3.54 20.92
C VAL A 114 -52.35 -4.60 19.90
N HIS A 115 -51.70 -5.76 19.94
CA HIS A 115 -51.94 -6.90 19.06
C HIS A 115 -52.27 -8.16 19.86
N LEU A 116 -53.54 -8.53 19.87
CA LEU A 116 -54.15 -9.80 20.27
C LEU A 116 -55.62 -9.83 19.76
N PRO A 117 -56.33 -10.97 19.78
CA PRO A 117 -57.78 -10.99 19.65
C PRO A 117 -58.43 -10.26 20.83
N ASP A 118 -59.25 -9.25 20.54
CA ASP A 118 -59.79 -8.30 21.53
C ASP A 118 -61.27 -8.01 21.21
N ARG A 119 -62.10 -7.82 22.24
CA ARG A 119 -63.53 -7.52 22.10
C ARG A 119 -63.79 -6.09 21.56
N ASN A 120 -62.86 -5.16 21.76
CA ASN A 120 -63.01 -3.74 21.42
C ASN A 120 -61.80 -3.20 20.62
N PRO A 121 -61.47 -3.79 19.44
CA PRO A 121 -60.26 -3.48 18.66
C PRO A 121 -60.11 -2.01 18.23
N LYS A 122 -61.19 -1.22 18.35
CA LYS A 122 -61.20 0.24 18.13
C LYS A 122 -60.43 1.01 19.21
N ASN A 123 -60.26 0.47 20.42
CA ASN A 123 -59.58 1.14 21.53
C ASN A 123 -58.10 0.74 21.70
N ASN A 124 -57.65 -0.30 20.99
CA ASN A 124 -56.29 -0.86 21.02
C ASN A 124 -55.23 0.06 20.40
N ARG A 125 -55.61 1.23 19.89
CA ARG A 125 -54.72 2.24 19.26
C ARG A 125 -54.82 3.58 19.98
N ALA A 126 -53.68 4.21 20.22
CA ALA A 126 -53.59 5.65 20.51
C ALA A 126 -52.57 6.31 19.59
N ALA A 127 -52.72 7.62 19.38
CA ALA A 127 -51.83 8.44 18.58
C ALA A 127 -51.40 9.70 19.35
N ALA A 128 -50.30 10.32 18.92
CA ALA A 128 -49.84 11.63 19.38
C ALA A 128 -48.95 12.28 18.30
N GLU A 129 -49.00 13.60 18.16
CA GLU A 129 -48.14 14.34 17.24
C GLU A 129 -46.79 14.70 17.88
N VAL A 130 -45.73 14.68 17.08
CA VAL A 130 -44.40 15.21 17.40
C VAL A 130 -43.89 16.02 16.22
N ARG A 131 -43.30 17.19 16.48
CA ARG A 131 -42.64 17.98 15.44
C ARG A 131 -41.15 17.63 15.38
N VAL A 132 -40.70 17.14 14.23
CA VAL A 132 -39.28 16.87 13.94
C VAL A 132 -38.72 18.01 13.10
N CYS A 133 -37.81 18.79 13.68
CA CYS A 133 -37.12 19.88 12.99
C CYS A 133 -35.99 19.32 12.11
N PRO A 134 -35.86 19.75 10.84
CA PRO A 134 -34.71 19.39 10.02
C PRO A 134 -33.41 19.88 10.66
N THR A 135 -32.44 18.97 10.75
CA THR A 135 -31.10 19.19 11.35
C THR A 135 -29.99 18.86 10.35
N HIS A 136 -30.33 18.79 9.05
CA HIS A 136 -29.43 18.38 7.98
C HIS A 136 -28.13 19.21 7.94
N PRO A 137 -26.96 18.58 7.71
CA PRO A 137 -25.71 19.29 7.53
C PRO A 137 -25.71 20.16 6.27
N THR A 138 -25.01 21.29 6.34
CA THR A 138 -24.84 22.27 5.27
C THR A 138 -24.08 21.70 4.07
N ALA A 139 -24.08 22.45 2.96
CA ALA A 139 -23.35 22.08 1.74
C ALA A 139 -21.80 22.09 1.91
N ALA A 140 -21.28 22.67 3.00
CA ALA A 140 -19.85 22.62 3.35
C ALA A 140 -19.54 21.40 4.24
N GLU A 141 -20.37 21.14 5.25
CA GLU A 141 -20.25 19.98 6.15
C GLU A 141 -20.33 18.66 5.38
N LYS A 142 -21.28 18.54 4.44
CA LYS A 142 -21.43 17.42 3.50
C LYS A 142 -20.26 17.22 2.51
N ARG A 143 -19.18 17.99 2.63
CA ARG A 143 -17.97 17.87 1.82
C ARG A 143 -16.72 17.55 2.63
N VAL A 144 -16.82 17.35 3.95
CA VAL A 144 -15.72 16.83 4.77
C VAL A 144 -15.51 15.35 4.43
N LEU A 145 -14.27 14.95 4.14
CA LEU A 145 -13.96 13.61 3.62
C LEU A 145 -13.02 12.83 4.53
N LEU A 146 -13.30 11.54 4.68
CA LEU A 146 -12.34 10.51 5.06
C LEU A 146 -11.36 10.33 3.90
N THR A 147 -10.06 10.46 4.18
CA THR A 147 -9.00 10.50 3.14
C THR A 147 -7.93 9.44 3.31
N ARG A 148 -7.76 8.88 4.51
CA ARG A 148 -6.86 7.76 4.78
C ARG A 148 -7.50 6.84 5.81
N VAL A 149 -7.41 5.53 5.60
CA VAL A 149 -7.79 4.50 6.58
C VAL A 149 -6.67 3.47 6.66
N TYR A 150 -6.12 3.29 7.85
CA TYR A 150 -5.12 2.27 8.17
C TYR A 150 -5.74 1.34 9.19
N TYR A 151 -6.26 0.20 8.72
CA TYR A 151 -7.00 -0.77 9.51
C TYR A 151 -6.10 -1.95 9.92
N HIS A 152 -5.39 -2.54 8.95
CA HIS A 152 -4.48 -3.66 9.19
C HIS A 152 -3.12 -3.15 9.71
N ALA A 153 -3.16 -2.64 10.94
CA ALA A 153 -2.00 -2.19 11.69
C ALA A 153 -0.99 -3.33 11.86
N ARG A 154 0.31 -3.01 11.89
CA ARG A 154 1.38 -3.99 12.03
C ARG A 154 1.33 -4.72 13.38
N PRO A 155 1.81 -5.97 13.48
CA PRO A 155 1.89 -6.71 14.73
C PRO A 155 2.48 -5.87 15.87
N HIS A 156 1.81 -5.89 17.02
CA HIS A 156 2.20 -5.16 18.24
C HIS A 156 2.21 -3.62 18.12
N SER A 157 1.84 -3.02 16.99
CA SER A 157 1.78 -1.55 16.83
C SER A 157 0.57 -0.95 17.55
N ASN A 158 -0.61 -1.57 17.44
CA ASN A 158 -1.90 -1.02 17.89
C ASN A 158 -2.13 0.43 17.40
N ASN A 159 -1.88 0.66 16.10
CA ASN A 159 -1.91 1.98 15.46
C ASN A 159 -2.96 2.05 14.33
N GLU A 160 -4.16 1.49 14.51
CA GLU A 160 -5.27 1.80 13.59
C GLU A 160 -5.47 3.33 13.51
N PHE A 161 -5.63 3.92 12.31
CA PHE A 161 -5.90 5.36 12.19
C PHE A 161 -6.79 5.74 11.00
N VAL A 162 -7.44 6.89 11.16
CA VAL A 162 -8.34 7.51 10.18
C VAL A 162 -7.98 8.99 10.01
N SER A 163 -7.81 9.47 8.77
CA SER A 163 -7.58 10.90 8.49
C SER A 163 -8.81 11.56 7.86
N ILE A 164 -9.24 12.70 8.42
CA ILE A 164 -10.39 13.51 7.99
C ILE A 164 -9.88 14.85 7.41
N HIS A 165 -10.41 15.27 6.27
CA HIS A 165 -9.98 16.46 5.53
C HIS A 165 -11.16 17.39 5.21
N ASN A 166 -10.92 18.71 5.23
CA ASN A 166 -11.86 19.73 4.76
C ASN A 166 -11.40 20.29 3.39
N PRO A 167 -11.95 19.82 2.26
CA PRO A 167 -11.63 20.31 0.92
C PRO A 167 -12.42 21.59 0.54
N THR A 168 -13.03 22.28 1.50
CA THR A 168 -13.79 23.52 1.27
C THR A 168 -12.98 24.76 1.63
N ASN A 169 -13.51 25.94 1.28
CA ASN A 169 -12.94 27.24 1.61
C ASN A 169 -13.49 27.85 2.92
N VAL A 170 -14.24 27.10 3.72
CA VAL A 170 -14.82 27.55 5.01
C VAL A 170 -14.48 26.56 6.13
N SER A 171 -14.36 27.07 7.37
CA SER A 171 -14.13 26.21 8.54
C SER A 171 -15.40 25.43 8.89
N VAL A 172 -15.27 24.14 9.19
CA VAL A 172 -16.38 23.26 9.62
C VAL A 172 -16.23 22.94 11.11
N ASN A 173 -17.31 23.03 11.90
CA ASN A 173 -17.28 22.62 13.31
C ASN A 173 -17.68 21.15 13.43
N LEU A 174 -16.80 20.35 14.04
CA LEU A 174 -16.98 18.92 14.29
C LEU A 174 -17.59 18.62 15.68
N TYR A 175 -18.13 19.63 16.39
CA TYR A 175 -18.72 19.43 17.72
C TYR A 175 -19.80 18.34 17.75
N ASN A 176 -19.61 17.33 18.60
CA ASN A 176 -20.45 16.12 18.72
C ASN A 176 -20.51 15.24 17.44
N TRP A 177 -19.73 15.55 16.40
CA TRP A 177 -19.51 14.62 15.29
C TRP A 177 -18.75 13.39 15.81
N TYR A 178 -18.82 12.28 15.08
CA TYR A 178 -18.18 11.04 15.51
C TYR A 178 -17.84 10.10 14.35
N LEU A 179 -16.84 9.24 14.58
CA LEU A 179 -16.54 8.09 13.73
C LEU A 179 -17.23 6.83 14.29
N THR A 180 -17.73 5.96 13.42
CA THR A 180 -18.34 4.67 13.81
C THR A 180 -18.07 3.57 12.78
N ASP A 181 -17.80 2.37 13.29
CA ASP A 181 -17.73 1.08 12.61
C ASP A 181 -19.13 0.46 12.36
N GLN A 182 -20.15 0.93 13.08
CA GLN A 182 -21.47 0.28 13.13
C GLN A 182 -22.62 1.20 12.64
N PRO A 183 -22.50 1.96 11.53
CA PRO A 183 -23.43 3.02 11.17
C PRO A 183 -24.87 2.54 10.89
N ARG A 184 -25.06 1.24 10.63
CA ARG A 184 -26.36 0.55 10.49
C ARG A 184 -27.14 0.45 11.81
N ARG A 185 -26.47 0.46 12.97
CA ARG A 185 -27.12 0.43 14.30
C ARG A 185 -27.82 1.76 14.60
N ARG A 186 -28.78 1.75 15.54
CA ARG A 186 -29.43 2.97 16.07
C ARG A 186 -28.39 3.88 16.76
N ALA A 187 -28.52 5.22 16.72
CA ALA A 187 -27.44 6.11 17.15
C ALA A 187 -26.90 5.86 18.58
N ASP A 188 -27.77 5.55 19.54
CA ASP A 188 -27.41 5.24 20.92
C ASP A 188 -26.86 3.81 21.15
N ARG A 189 -26.62 3.06 20.06
CA ARG A 189 -26.08 1.69 20.01
C ARG A 189 -24.93 1.54 19.01
N GLN A 190 -24.46 2.64 18.44
CA GLN A 190 -23.26 2.68 17.61
C GLN A 190 -22.03 2.74 18.54
N SER A 191 -21.10 1.80 18.40
CA SER A 191 -19.71 2.02 18.84
C SER A 191 -19.17 3.26 18.14
N ARG A 192 -18.52 4.17 18.87
CA ARG A 192 -18.04 5.44 18.30
C ARG A 192 -16.99 6.17 19.13
N VAL A 193 -16.24 7.03 18.45
CA VAL A 193 -15.35 8.04 19.05
C VAL A 193 -15.82 9.44 18.65
N VAL A 194 -16.00 10.32 19.63
CA VAL A 194 -16.73 11.59 19.50
C VAL A 194 -15.79 12.78 19.59
N PHE A 195 -15.94 13.74 18.68
CA PHE A 195 -15.13 14.95 18.61
C PHE A 195 -15.57 16.03 19.62
N PRO A 196 -14.62 16.73 20.27
CA PRO A 196 -14.90 17.92 21.06
C PRO A 196 -15.32 19.10 20.16
N ASN A 197 -15.58 20.26 20.75
CA ASN A 197 -15.79 21.50 19.98
C ASN A 197 -14.50 21.86 19.22
N LEU A 198 -14.49 21.65 17.91
CA LEU A 198 -13.30 21.63 17.06
C LEU A 198 -13.63 22.18 15.68
N TYR A 199 -12.93 23.23 15.26
CA TYR A 199 -13.06 23.79 13.91
C TYR A 199 -11.97 23.22 13.01
N LEU A 200 -12.38 22.45 11.99
CA LEU A 200 -11.52 21.96 10.92
C LEU A 200 -11.41 23.04 9.83
N ALA A 201 -10.26 23.71 9.74
CA ALA A 201 -10.02 24.86 8.87
C ALA A 201 -9.99 24.49 7.37
N PRO A 202 -10.13 25.47 6.45
CA PRO A 202 -10.01 25.25 5.01
C PRO A 202 -8.72 24.52 4.61
N GLY A 203 -8.84 23.41 3.89
CA GLY A 203 -7.71 22.58 3.47
C GLY A 203 -7.02 21.78 4.59
N GLN A 204 -7.47 21.88 5.85
CA GLN A 204 -6.88 21.14 6.96
C GLN A 204 -7.21 19.66 6.88
N THR A 205 -6.25 18.83 7.28
CA THR A 205 -6.45 17.41 7.58
C THR A 205 -6.10 17.16 9.05
N ILE A 206 -6.92 16.40 9.76
CA ILE A 206 -6.64 15.84 11.09
C ILE A 206 -6.57 14.31 11.02
N THR A 207 -5.85 13.68 11.93
CA THR A 207 -5.76 12.21 12.06
C THR A 207 -6.10 11.76 13.47
N VAL A 208 -6.98 10.76 13.53
CA VAL A 208 -7.42 10.07 14.76
C VAL A 208 -6.78 8.68 14.76
N THR A 209 -6.04 8.34 15.81
CA THR A 209 -5.35 7.03 15.96
C THR A 209 -5.79 6.26 17.20
N GLN A 210 -5.69 4.94 17.16
CA GLN A 210 -5.83 4.05 18.29
C GLN A 210 -4.81 4.38 19.40
N ASN A 211 -3.55 4.64 19.03
CA ASN A 211 -2.44 4.92 19.95
C ASN A 211 -1.49 5.96 19.34
N ALA A 212 -1.45 7.16 19.91
CA ALA A 212 -0.61 8.25 19.39
C ALA A 212 0.89 8.04 19.62
N SER A 213 1.30 7.24 20.61
CA SER A 213 2.72 6.91 20.81
C SER A 213 3.25 5.95 19.75
N SER A 214 2.41 5.02 19.29
CA SER A 214 2.70 4.19 18.12
C SER A 214 2.57 4.99 16.83
N TYR A 215 1.58 5.86 16.67
CA TYR A 215 1.51 6.77 15.52
C TYR A 215 2.77 7.65 15.41
N ALA A 216 3.25 8.22 16.51
CA ALA A 216 4.47 9.02 16.55
C ALA A 216 5.73 8.22 16.22
N ARG A 217 5.84 6.99 16.74
CA ARG A 217 6.93 6.06 16.40
C ARG A 217 6.90 5.69 14.92
N GLU A 218 5.78 5.20 14.43
CA GLU A 218 5.64 4.69 13.06
C GLU A 218 5.69 5.79 12.00
N THR A 219 5.12 6.97 12.23
CA THR A 219 5.02 8.04 11.21
C THR A 219 6.06 9.16 11.35
N GLY A 220 6.73 9.27 12.49
CA GLY A 220 7.58 10.41 12.84
C GLY A 220 6.80 11.72 13.11
N ARG A 221 5.47 11.66 13.29
CA ARG A 221 4.59 12.82 13.52
C ARG A 221 3.61 12.53 14.63
N GLN A 222 3.22 13.54 15.41
CA GLN A 222 2.10 13.40 16.34
C GLN A 222 0.77 13.28 15.56
N ALA A 223 -0.19 12.56 16.15
CA ALA A 223 -1.58 12.60 15.71
C ALA A 223 -2.30 13.78 16.38
N ASP A 224 -3.40 14.24 15.79
CA ASP A 224 -4.23 15.29 16.35
C ASP A 224 -5.07 14.78 17.53
N PHE A 225 -5.50 13.50 17.48
CA PHE A 225 -6.32 12.86 18.51
C PHE A 225 -6.04 11.36 18.65
N SER A 226 -6.32 10.79 19.84
CA SER A 226 -6.34 9.34 20.06
C SER A 226 -7.63 8.81 20.70
N TYR A 227 -7.85 7.48 20.69
CA TYR A 227 -9.02 6.85 21.31
C TYR A 227 -8.75 5.69 22.31
N HIS A 228 -7.49 5.35 22.57
CA HIS A 228 -7.10 4.55 23.74
C HIS A 228 -6.17 5.32 24.67
N ARG A 229 -6.35 5.12 25.99
CA ARG A 229 -5.44 5.64 27.01
C ARG A 229 -4.18 4.78 27.06
N SER A 230 -3.22 5.12 26.21
CA SER A 230 -1.94 4.41 26.08
C SER A 230 -0.77 5.33 25.73
N ASP A 231 -0.95 6.65 25.90
CA ASP A 231 -0.10 7.65 25.25
C ASP A 231 0.85 8.39 26.20
N VAL A 232 2.15 8.34 25.86
CA VAL A 232 3.22 9.08 26.54
C VAL A 232 3.40 10.49 25.94
N CYS A 233 2.92 10.70 24.70
CA CYS A 233 3.13 11.92 23.91
C CYS A 233 2.13 13.07 24.19
N GLY A 234 1.16 12.90 25.09
CA GLY A 234 0.21 13.96 25.46
C GLY A 234 -0.88 14.27 24.42
N CYS A 235 -1.13 13.37 23.46
CA CYS A 235 -2.17 13.50 22.45
C CYS A 235 -3.59 13.63 23.08
N PRO A 236 -4.45 14.55 22.60
CA PRO A 236 -5.83 14.67 23.08
C PRO A 236 -6.67 13.41 22.86
N LEU A 237 -7.27 12.89 23.93
CA LEU A 237 -8.13 11.71 23.91
C LEU A 237 -9.59 12.06 23.57
N LEU A 238 -10.17 11.41 22.56
CA LEU A 238 -11.60 11.50 22.24
C LEU A 238 -12.48 10.74 23.25
N GLU A 239 -13.72 11.17 23.42
CA GLU A 239 -14.72 10.37 24.15
C GLU A 239 -15.08 9.13 23.34
N ARG A 240 -15.00 7.94 23.96
CA ARG A 240 -15.29 6.65 23.31
C ARG A 240 -16.47 5.94 23.97
N HIS A 241 -17.46 5.57 23.18
CA HIS A 241 -18.55 4.69 23.59
C HIS A 241 -18.43 3.35 22.86
N GLY A 242 -18.46 2.23 23.59
CA GLY A 242 -18.26 0.90 23.00
C GLY A 242 -16.85 0.67 22.46
N SER A 243 -16.69 -0.37 21.64
CA SER A 243 -15.44 -0.71 20.95
C SER A 243 -15.47 -0.21 19.51
N PHE A 244 -14.68 0.81 19.20
CA PHE A 244 -14.37 1.22 17.82
C PHE A 244 -13.02 0.56 17.47
N VAL A 245 -13.04 -0.35 16.49
CA VAL A 245 -11.93 -1.19 16.03
C VAL A 245 -12.15 -1.41 14.54
N LEU A 246 -11.09 -1.42 13.74
CA LEU A 246 -11.16 -1.59 12.28
C LEU A 246 -10.80 -3.03 11.88
N ALA A 247 -11.77 -3.82 11.43
CA ALA A 247 -11.57 -5.25 11.18
C ALA A 247 -10.64 -5.53 9.97
N ASN A 248 -9.73 -6.51 10.13
CA ASN A 248 -8.70 -6.86 9.12
C ASN A 248 -9.25 -7.57 7.86
N SER A 249 -10.43 -8.19 7.96
CA SER A 249 -11.10 -8.93 6.88
C SER A 249 -11.96 -8.05 5.97
N GLY A 250 -12.27 -6.84 6.40
CA GLY A 250 -13.28 -5.96 5.80
C GLY A 250 -14.16 -5.34 6.87
N ASP A 251 -14.55 -4.09 6.66
CA ASP A 251 -15.32 -3.25 7.60
C ASP A 251 -15.83 -1.99 6.88
N MET A 252 -16.50 -1.10 7.62
CA MET A 252 -16.75 0.28 7.19
C MET A 252 -16.37 1.31 8.24
N VAL A 253 -15.94 2.50 7.81
CA VAL A 253 -15.76 3.68 8.67
C VAL A 253 -16.70 4.77 8.19
N CYS A 254 -17.59 5.23 9.06
CA CYS A 254 -18.56 6.26 8.77
C CYS A 254 -18.34 7.49 9.65
N LEU A 255 -18.16 8.65 9.04
CA LEU A 255 -18.14 9.96 9.69
C LEU A 255 -19.57 10.50 9.76
N LYS A 256 -19.99 10.90 10.96
CA LYS A 256 -21.34 11.39 11.23
C LYS A 256 -21.34 12.70 12.00
N ASP A 257 -22.38 13.50 11.80
CA ASP A 257 -22.63 14.69 12.60
C ASP A 257 -23.25 14.35 13.97
N GLY A 258 -23.42 15.37 14.82
CA GLY A 258 -24.09 15.24 16.13
C GLY A 258 -25.56 14.81 16.05
N TYR A 259 -26.16 14.82 14.86
CA TYR A 259 -27.52 14.35 14.56
C TYR A 259 -27.54 13.00 13.85
N ASN A 260 -26.42 12.26 13.78
CA ASN A 260 -26.37 10.91 13.23
C ASN A 260 -26.75 10.83 11.73
N HIS A 261 -26.67 11.94 10.99
CA HIS A 261 -26.55 11.94 9.53
C HIS A 261 -25.18 11.40 9.13
N THR A 262 -25.10 10.78 7.95
CA THR A 262 -23.82 10.38 7.35
C THR A 262 -23.24 11.55 6.58
N ILE A 263 -21.96 11.85 6.80
CA ILE A 263 -21.19 12.88 6.11
C ILE A 263 -20.34 12.24 5.01
N ASP A 264 -19.58 11.20 5.37
CA ASP A 264 -18.78 10.37 4.47
C ASP A 264 -18.67 8.95 5.02
N THR A 265 -18.51 7.96 4.15
CA THR A 265 -18.35 6.55 4.50
C THR A 265 -17.26 5.93 3.62
N VAL A 266 -16.44 5.06 4.22
CA VAL A 266 -15.46 4.23 3.52
C VAL A 266 -15.79 2.77 3.83
N VAL A 267 -16.00 1.95 2.80
CA VAL A 267 -16.18 0.50 2.94
C VAL A 267 -14.99 -0.21 2.32
N TYR A 268 -14.45 -1.22 3.00
CA TYR A 268 -13.34 -2.02 2.47
C TYR A 268 -13.52 -3.50 2.80
N GLY A 269 -12.95 -4.38 1.98
CA GLY A 269 -13.34 -5.79 1.93
C GLY A 269 -14.74 -6.01 1.33
N GLY A 270 -15.25 -7.23 1.42
CA GLY A 270 -16.59 -7.59 0.94
C GLY A 270 -17.63 -7.45 2.05
N GLU A 271 -18.60 -6.55 1.87
CA GLU A 271 -19.78 -6.39 2.75
C GLU A 271 -21.03 -6.90 2.04
N GLU A 272 -21.81 -7.78 2.69
CA GLU A 272 -23.06 -8.32 2.13
C GLU A 272 -24.25 -7.34 2.20
N GLU A 273 -24.19 -6.36 3.11
CA GLU A 273 -25.26 -5.37 3.33
C GLU A 273 -24.85 -3.96 2.83
N PRO A 274 -25.77 -3.18 2.25
CA PRO A 274 -25.50 -1.77 1.93
C PRO A 274 -25.05 -0.95 3.15
N ALA A 275 -23.98 -0.18 3.00
CA ALA A 275 -23.52 0.78 4.00
C ALA A 275 -24.17 2.17 3.76
N PRO A 276 -24.57 2.92 4.82
CA PRO A 276 -25.10 4.27 4.66
C PRO A 276 -24.07 5.19 3.97
N GLY A 277 -24.46 5.87 2.90
CA GLY A 277 -23.57 6.76 2.16
C GLY A 277 -22.50 6.05 1.33
N TRP A 278 -22.70 4.79 0.92
CA TRP A 278 -21.82 4.08 -0.01
C TRP A 278 -22.60 3.41 -1.13
N GLN A 279 -21.97 3.21 -2.29
CA GLN A 279 -22.54 2.56 -3.46
C GLN A 279 -21.56 1.56 -4.07
N GLY A 280 -22.05 0.36 -4.36
CA GLY A 280 -21.24 -0.75 -4.90
C GLY A 280 -20.29 -1.38 -3.89
N ASP A 281 -19.36 -2.18 -4.41
CA ASP A 281 -18.45 -3.01 -3.61
C ASP A 281 -17.47 -2.19 -2.78
N GLY A 282 -17.01 -2.77 -1.67
CA GLY A 282 -15.94 -2.21 -0.85
C GLY A 282 -14.59 -2.18 -1.57
N ILE A 283 -13.67 -1.36 -1.05
CA ILE A 283 -12.30 -1.25 -1.55
C ILE A 283 -11.53 -2.56 -1.26
N PRO A 284 -10.78 -3.11 -2.23
CA PRO A 284 -9.94 -4.29 -2.01
C PRO A 284 -8.94 -4.10 -0.87
N LEU A 285 -8.68 -5.18 -0.13
CA LEU A 285 -7.80 -5.18 1.03
C LEU A 285 -6.33 -4.92 0.62
N VAL A 286 -5.66 -4.00 1.31
CA VAL A 286 -4.25 -3.64 1.08
C VAL A 286 -3.25 -4.42 1.93
N GLY A 287 -3.76 -5.30 2.81
CA GLY A 287 -2.96 -6.17 3.68
C GLY A 287 -2.25 -5.45 4.83
N GLU A 288 -1.51 -6.21 5.63
CA GLU A 288 -0.78 -5.71 6.80
C GLU A 288 0.19 -4.57 6.42
N GLY A 289 0.18 -3.49 7.20
CA GLY A 289 1.01 -2.32 6.97
C GLY A 289 0.62 -1.47 5.74
N GLY A 290 -0.50 -1.81 5.08
CA GLY A 290 -1.04 -1.10 3.92
C GLY A 290 -2.10 -0.08 4.33
N ILE A 291 -2.07 1.11 3.71
CA ILE A 291 -3.00 2.21 3.97
C ILE A 291 -3.94 2.38 2.77
N LEU A 292 -5.24 2.48 3.01
CA LEU A 292 -6.21 2.96 2.04
C LEU A 292 -6.09 4.48 1.93
N VAL A 293 -5.93 5.02 0.72
CA VAL A 293 -5.77 6.47 0.48
C VAL A 293 -6.75 6.94 -0.59
N ARG A 294 -7.61 7.92 -0.26
CA ARG A 294 -8.56 8.52 -1.19
C ARG A 294 -7.78 9.28 -2.27
N ARG A 295 -8.11 9.01 -3.53
CA ARG A 295 -7.42 9.57 -4.70
C ARG A 295 -7.58 11.08 -4.77
N ARG A 296 -6.50 11.75 -5.17
CA ARG A 296 -6.45 13.19 -5.37
C ARG A 296 -5.79 13.51 -6.71
N ASN A 297 -6.57 13.96 -7.68
CA ASN A 297 -6.07 14.48 -8.96
C ASN A 297 -6.24 16.01 -8.91
N GLY A 298 -5.32 16.69 -8.22
CA GLY A 298 -5.44 18.10 -7.81
C GLY A 298 -6.42 18.29 -6.63
N ALA A 299 -7.68 17.88 -6.81
CA ALA A 299 -8.71 17.80 -5.77
C ALA A 299 -9.05 16.34 -5.43
N TYR A 300 -9.63 16.10 -4.25
CA TYR A 300 -10.18 14.80 -3.90
C TYR A 300 -11.41 14.49 -4.76
N ARG A 301 -11.51 13.25 -5.24
CA ARG A 301 -12.74 12.74 -5.86
C ARG A 301 -13.63 12.15 -4.77
N ASP A 302 -14.92 12.46 -4.87
CA ASP A 302 -15.95 11.72 -4.17
C ASP A 302 -17.10 11.35 -5.11
N THR A 303 -17.37 10.06 -5.17
CA THR A 303 -18.51 9.41 -5.81
C THR A 303 -19.23 8.48 -4.83
N ASN A 304 -18.75 8.38 -3.58
CA ASN A 304 -19.18 7.42 -2.57
C ASN A 304 -19.03 5.96 -3.05
N THR A 305 -17.93 5.65 -3.76
CA THR A 305 -17.60 4.31 -4.26
C THR A 305 -16.14 3.93 -4.03
N SER A 306 -15.81 2.65 -4.16
CA SER A 306 -14.42 2.15 -4.16
C SER A 306 -13.55 2.75 -5.28
N SER A 307 -14.14 3.33 -6.32
CA SER A 307 -13.40 4.00 -7.41
C SER A 307 -12.66 5.28 -6.99
N ASP A 308 -13.07 5.88 -5.87
CA ASP A 308 -12.40 7.02 -5.23
C ASP A 308 -11.11 6.60 -4.50
N TRP A 309 -10.83 5.30 -4.36
CA TRP A 309 -9.72 4.76 -3.58
C TRP A 309 -8.80 3.81 -4.36
N TYR A 310 -9.17 3.38 -5.58
CA TYR A 310 -8.30 2.56 -6.44
C TYR A 310 -7.00 3.29 -6.81
N SER A 311 -5.91 2.95 -6.10
CA SER A 311 -4.55 3.37 -6.43
C SER A 311 -3.80 2.24 -7.15
N ASN A 312 -2.90 2.61 -8.05
CA ASN A 312 -1.98 1.67 -8.70
C ASN A 312 -0.82 1.25 -7.78
N ARG A 313 -0.71 1.78 -6.55
CA ARG A 313 0.26 1.39 -5.52
C ARG A 313 -0.44 1.06 -4.19
N THR A 314 0.10 0.10 -3.44
CA THR A 314 -0.19 -0.01 -2.00
C THR A 314 0.60 1.06 -1.27
N HIS A 315 -0.09 1.99 -0.60
CA HIS A 315 0.56 2.97 0.26
C HIS A 315 0.98 2.32 1.58
N ARG A 316 2.17 2.67 2.09
CA ARG A 316 2.68 2.21 3.40
C ARG A 316 3.27 3.38 4.16
N ILE A 317 3.22 3.33 5.48
CA ILE A 317 3.78 4.41 6.33
C ILE A 317 5.30 4.55 6.05
N GLY A 318 5.79 5.79 6.06
CA GLY A 318 7.21 6.13 5.85
C GLY A 318 7.64 6.22 4.38
N GLN A 319 6.90 5.60 3.45
CA GLN A 319 7.13 5.76 2.01
C GLN A 319 6.88 7.20 1.57
N SER A 320 7.59 7.65 0.54
CA SER A 320 7.28 8.91 -0.13
C SER A 320 6.05 8.80 -1.04
N ASP A 321 5.54 9.97 -1.45
CA ASP A 321 4.49 10.16 -2.46
C ASP A 321 4.88 11.40 -3.29
N PHE A 322 6.05 11.33 -3.95
CA PHE A 322 6.57 12.40 -4.79
C PHE A 322 5.93 12.35 -6.18
N GLU A 323 5.40 13.48 -6.64
CA GLU A 323 5.05 13.70 -8.05
C GLU A 323 6.29 13.53 -8.96
N PRO A 324 6.12 13.11 -10.23
CA PRO A 324 7.20 13.07 -11.22
C PRO A 324 7.92 14.42 -11.33
N PHE A 325 9.24 14.43 -11.21
CA PHE A 325 10.01 15.67 -11.31
C PHE A 325 10.42 15.93 -12.76
N HIS A 326 9.74 16.88 -13.40
CA HIS A 326 10.05 17.34 -14.75
C HIS A 326 10.97 18.59 -14.74
N VAL A 327 11.96 18.60 -15.63
CA VAL A 327 12.76 19.80 -15.95
C VAL A 327 13.14 19.80 -17.42
N HIS A 328 12.96 20.94 -18.09
CA HIS A 328 13.62 21.24 -19.36
C HIS A 328 14.76 22.22 -19.10
N TYR A 329 15.94 21.97 -19.66
CA TYR A 329 17.09 22.86 -19.51
C TYR A 329 18.03 22.78 -20.72
N ASN A 330 18.72 23.89 -20.98
CA ASN A 330 19.88 23.92 -21.87
C ASN A 330 21.15 23.78 -21.00
N GLY A 331 22.06 22.88 -21.37
CA GLY A 331 23.24 22.58 -20.55
C GLY A 331 24.03 21.40 -21.08
N SER A 332 24.63 20.62 -20.19
CA SER A 332 25.42 19.44 -20.53
C SER A 332 24.96 18.17 -19.81
N LEU A 333 25.00 17.04 -20.53
CA LEU A 333 24.63 15.71 -20.06
C LEU A 333 25.64 14.69 -20.60
N THR A 334 26.25 13.88 -19.75
CA THR A 334 27.16 12.80 -20.18
C THR A 334 26.42 11.46 -20.20
N VAL A 335 26.42 10.77 -21.34
CA VAL A 335 25.93 9.38 -21.46
C VAL A 335 27.10 8.40 -21.40
N PHE A 336 26.91 7.27 -20.72
CA PHE A 336 27.91 6.21 -20.60
C PHE A 336 27.28 4.81 -20.47
N CYS A 337 28.09 3.78 -20.73
CA CYS A 337 27.74 2.40 -20.47
C CYS A 337 28.88 1.64 -19.76
N SER A 338 28.50 0.58 -19.05
CA SER A 338 29.40 -0.41 -18.47
C SER A 338 29.41 -1.66 -19.38
N PRO A 339 30.52 -2.43 -19.44
CA PRO A 339 31.80 -2.20 -18.78
C PRO A 339 32.64 -1.06 -19.39
N ASP A 340 32.33 -0.63 -20.62
CA ASP A 340 33.22 0.13 -21.51
C ASP A 340 33.85 1.41 -20.92
N CYS A 341 33.07 2.23 -20.22
CA CYS A 341 33.48 3.59 -19.84
C CYS A 341 32.88 4.11 -18.53
N SER A 342 32.23 3.25 -17.75
CA SER A 342 31.46 3.63 -16.57
C SER A 342 32.32 4.12 -15.39
N TYR A 343 33.30 3.32 -14.96
CA TYR A 343 34.22 3.66 -13.87
C TYR A 343 34.94 5.02 -14.07
N PRO A 344 35.61 5.32 -15.20
CA PRO A 344 36.32 6.59 -15.36
C PRO A 344 35.39 7.80 -15.45
N VAL A 345 34.12 7.64 -15.81
CA VAL A 345 33.13 8.73 -15.72
C VAL A 345 32.77 9.02 -14.27
N VAL A 346 32.40 7.99 -13.51
CA VAL A 346 31.99 8.15 -12.09
C VAL A 346 33.16 8.67 -11.24
N ALA A 347 34.34 8.07 -11.37
CA ALA A 347 35.53 8.48 -10.63
C ALA A 347 35.91 9.96 -10.89
N ARG A 348 35.78 10.43 -12.14
CA ARG A 348 36.06 11.82 -12.51
C ARG A 348 35.10 12.82 -11.87
N GLU A 349 33.82 12.49 -11.72
CA GLU A 349 32.89 13.39 -11.03
C GLU A 349 33.08 13.39 -9.51
N LEU A 350 33.47 12.26 -8.90
CA LEU A 350 33.92 12.21 -7.50
C LEU A 350 35.18 13.07 -7.26
N ASP A 351 36.16 13.03 -8.18
CA ASP A 351 37.36 13.88 -8.15
C ASP A 351 37.06 15.37 -8.37
N ARG A 352 35.91 15.70 -8.97
CA ARG A 352 35.45 17.07 -9.22
C ARG A 352 34.63 17.67 -8.07
N ALA A 353 34.11 16.87 -7.14
CA ALA A 353 33.34 17.36 -5.99
C ALA A 353 34.14 18.37 -5.13
N ARG A 354 33.46 19.40 -4.61
CA ARG A 354 34.09 20.51 -3.84
C ARG A 354 33.39 20.84 -2.52
N HIS A 355 32.17 20.35 -2.30
CA HIS A 355 31.34 20.69 -1.15
C HIS A 355 30.65 19.46 -0.56
N SER A 356 29.92 18.68 -1.37
CA SER A 356 29.17 17.52 -0.86
C SER A 356 28.96 16.41 -1.89
N ILE A 357 28.82 15.18 -1.39
CA ILE A 357 28.42 13.99 -2.14
C ILE A 357 27.36 13.23 -1.32
N PHE A 358 26.17 13.06 -1.88
CA PHE A 358 25.16 12.13 -1.37
C PHE A 358 25.13 10.88 -2.27
N LEU A 359 25.26 9.69 -1.68
CA LEU A 359 25.25 8.41 -2.41
C LEU A 359 24.10 7.55 -1.91
N ASN A 360 23.18 7.16 -2.78
CA ASN A 360 22.17 6.14 -2.48
C ASN A 360 22.38 4.95 -3.44
N LEU A 361 22.73 3.80 -2.86
CA LEU A 361 23.16 2.61 -3.58
C LEU A 361 22.58 1.35 -2.93
N TYR A 362 22.19 0.38 -3.76
CA TYR A 362 21.84 -0.98 -3.32
C TYR A 362 23.05 -1.80 -2.87
N GLU A 363 24.20 -1.61 -3.54
CA GLU A 363 25.47 -2.26 -3.25
C GLU A 363 26.62 -1.33 -3.65
N PHE A 364 27.66 -1.30 -2.82
CA PHE A 364 28.91 -0.57 -3.04
C PHE A 364 30.09 -1.48 -2.68
N THR A 365 30.48 -2.33 -3.63
CA THR A 365 31.53 -3.36 -3.49
C THR A 365 32.75 -3.12 -4.39
N ASN A 366 32.94 -1.91 -4.93
CA ASN A 366 34.14 -1.53 -5.69
C ASN A 366 35.09 -0.71 -4.80
N PRO A 367 36.23 -1.29 -4.33
CA PRO A 367 37.16 -0.59 -3.44
C PRO A 367 37.88 0.59 -4.10
N PHE A 368 37.98 0.62 -5.43
CA PHE A 368 38.59 1.74 -6.16
C PHE A 368 37.66 2.96 -6.22
N LEU A 369 36.35 2.75 -6.34
CA LEU A 369 35.36 3.83 -6.14
C LEU A 369 35.25 4.22 -4.64
N GLY A 370 35.37 3.26 -3.71
CA GLY A 370 35.45 3.54 -2.28
C GLY A 370 36.62 4.47 -1.93
N GLN A 371 37.81 4.17 -2.49
CA GLN A 371 38.99 5.02 -2.40
C GLN A 371 38.76 6.43 -2.97
N LYS A 372 38.03 6.57 -4.10
CA LYS A 372 37.66 7.89 -4.66
C LYS A 372 36.75 8.71 -3.76
N VAL A 373 35.90 8.08 -2.95
CA VAL A 373 35.06 8.74 -1.94
C VAL A 373 35.89 9.17 -0.73
N VAL A 374 36.81 8.31 -0.26
CA VAL A 374 37.78 8.67 0.81
C VAL A 374 38.69 9.83 0.38
N GLU A 375 39.12 9.88 -0.88
CA GLU A 375 39.86 11.00 -1.46
C GLU A 375 39.04 12.30 -1.54
N ALA A 376 37.70 12.23 -1.60
CA ALA A 376 36.85 13.41 -1.50
C ALA A 376 36.77 13.94 -0.06
N LEU A 377 36.61 13.05 0.93
CA LEU A 377 36.66 13.41 2.35
C LEU A 377 38.01 14.07 2.72
N ALA A 378 39.13 13.54 2.21
CA ALA A 378 40.45 14.14 2.37
C ALA A 378 40.61 15.53 1.71
N ARG A 379 39.65 15.97 0.87
CA ARG A 379 39.55 17.32 0.30
C ARG A 379 38.53 18.21 1.02
N ASN A 380 38.07 17.81 2.21
CA ASN A 380 37.00 18.44 3.00
C ASN A 380 35.62 18.51 2.28
N VAL A 381 35.34 17.55 1.39
CA VAL A 381 34.00 17.36 0.80
C VAL A 381 33.17 16.52 1.76
N SER A 382 31.98 16.97 2.17
CA SER A 382 31.11 16.15 3.01
C SER A 382 30.55 14.96 2.24
N VAL A 383 30.46 13.79 2.88
CA VAL A 383 29.90 12.58 2.26
C VAL A 383 28.86 11.97 3.18
N THR A 384 27.67 11.74 2.63
CA THR A 384 26.61 10.95 3.29
C THR A 384 26.23 9.79 2.37
N LEU A 385 26.40 8.57 2.86
CA LEU A 385 26.15 7.32 2.14
C LEU A 385 24.94 6.60 2.75
N LEU A 386 23.97 6.22 1.91
CA LEU A 386 22.82 5.38 2.25
C LEU A 386 22.87 4.08 1.42
N LEU A 387 23.03 2.96 2.13
CA LEU A 387 23.08 1.61 1.56
C LEU A 387 21.77 0.85 1.83
N GLU A 388 21.53 -0.23 1.09
CA GLU A 388 20.60 -1.29 1.49
C GLU A 388 21.15 -2.06 2.69
N GLY A 389 20.34 -2.33 3.72
CA GLY A 389 20.80 -3.06 4.92
C GLY A 389 20.79 -4.59 4.80
N HIS A 390 19.93 -5.15 3.97
CA HIS A 390 19.78 -6.58 3.75
C HIS A 390 19.71 -6.90 2.23
N PRO A 391 20.77 -6.64 1.44
CA PRO A 391 20.77 -6.99 0.03
C PRO A 391 20.67 -8.51 -0.14
N VAL A 392 20.18 -8.97 -1.30
CA VAL A 392 20.06 -10.40 -1.61
C VAL A 392 21.44 -11.07 -1.58
N GLY A 393 21.64 -11.97 -0.61
CA GLY A 393 22.94 -12.59 -0.31
C GLY A 393 23.62 -12.06 0.97
N GLY A 394 23.12 -10.97 1.55
CA GLY A 394 23.63 -10.34 2.76
C GLY A 394 24.73 -9.30 2.51
N LEU A 395 24.98 -8.44 3.49
CA LEU A 395 26.03 -7.43 3.43
C LEU A 395 27.42 -8.08 3.34
N SER A 396 28.13 -7.82 2.23
CA SER A 396 29.46 -8.37 1.99
C SER A 396 30.54 -7.71 2.87
N MET A 397 31.63 -8.44 3.13
CA MET A 397 32.78 -7.88 3.86
C MET A 397 33.48 -6.77 3.08
N GLU A 398 33.42 -6.79 1.74
CA GLU A 398 33.97 -5.76 0.84
C GLU A 398 33.21 -4.44 1.02
N GLU A 399 31.87 -4.50 1.08
CA GLU A 399 31.03 -3.33 1.34
C GLU A 399 31.19 -2.80 2.78
N ARG A 400 31.28 -3.69 3.77
CA ARG A 400 31.60 -3.31 5.16
C ARG A 400 32.97 -2.65 5.27
N TYR A 401 33.95 -3.09 4.48
CA TYR A 401 35.27 -2.45 4.39
C TYR A 401 35.18 -1.05 3.79
N ILE A 402 34.44 -0.88 2.68
CA ILE A 402 34.25 0.42 2.04
C ILE A 402 33.52 1.38 2.99
N ALA A 403 32.45 0.92 3.64
CA ALA A 403 31.73 1.66 4.68
C ALA A 403 32.63 2.07 5.86
N SER A 404 33.43 1.14 6.40
CA SER A 404 34.33 1.44 7.53
C SER A 404 35.43 2.44 7.15
N ARG A 405 35.95 2.37 5.92
CA ARG A 405 36.94 3.32 5.40
C ARG A 405 36.37 4.71 5.14
N ILE A 406 35.11 4.81 4.69
CA ILE A 406 34.40 6.09 4.54
C ILE A 406 34.10 6.71 5.92
N ALA A 407 33.58 5.91 6.87
CA ALA A 407 33.30 6.36 8.23
C ALA A 407 34.56 6.80 8.99
N ALA A 408 35.67 6.04 8.89
CA ALA A 408 36.95 6.40 9.49
C ALA A 408 37.60 7.64 8.85
N ALA A 409 37.17 8.04 7.65
CA ALA A 409 37.57 9.28 6.98
C ALA A 409 36.61 10.47 7.26
N GLY A 410 35.64 10.30 8.17
CA GLY A 410 34.69 11.36 8.56
C GLY A 410 33.43 11.45 7.70
N GLY A 411 33.16 10.46 6.83
CA GLY A 411 31.90 10.36 6.09
C GLY A 411 30.78 9.75 6.94
N GLU A 412 29.56 10.22 6.75
CA GLU A 412 28.37 9.64 7.38
C GLU A 412 27.93 8.41 6.57
N VAL A 413 27.66 7.29 7.24
CA VAL A 413 27.22 6.04 6.57
C VAL A 413 25.99 5.47 7.29
N TYR A 414 24.98 5.11 6.49
CA TYR A 414 23.69 4.60 6.95
C TYR A 414 23.22 3.42 6.09
N TYR A 415 22.41 2.55 6.69
CA TYR A 415 21.78 1.41 6.06
C TYR A 415 20.26 1.51 6.21
N MET A 416 19.52 1.29 5.12
CA MET A 416 18.08 1.07 5.15
C MET A 416 17.82 -0.41 5.42
N ALA A 417 17.73 -0.76 6.70
CA ALA A 417 17.71 -2.12 7.19
C ALA A 417 16.35 -2.56 7.78
N GLY A 418 15.65 -1.65 8.45
CA GLY A 418 14.65 -2.03 9.47
C GLY A 418 15.26 -2.17 10.87
N ARG A 419 14.41 -2.25 11.89
CA ARG A 419 14.76 -2.51 13.30
C ARG A 419 13.74 -3.48 13.89
N GLU A 420 13.63 -4.65 13.26
CA GLU A 420 12.55 -5.62 13.50
C GLU A 420 12.58 -6.15 14.95
N ASP A 421 13.77 -6.21 15.54
CA ASP A 421 14.06 -6.47 16.96
C ASP A 421 13.49 -5.43 17.94
N HIS A 422 13.24 -4.21 17.47
CA HIS A 422 12.64 -3.11 18.21
C HIS A 422 11.24 -2.71 17.70
N GLY A 423 10.61 -3.54 16.84
CA GLY A 423 9.31 -3.25 16.24
C GLY A 423 9.33 -2.14 15.18
N GLY A 424 10.52 -1.73 14.71
CA GLY A 424 10.69 -0.83 13.57
C GLY A 424 10.70 -1.60 12.25
N TYR A 425 9.81 -1.24 11.34
CA TYR A 425 9.61 -1.97 10.08
C TYR A 425 10.25 -1.27 8.88
N ARG A 426 10.61 -2.06 7.88
CA ARG A 426 10.97 -1.57 6.55
C ARG A 426 9.75 -0.98 5.82
N ARG A 427 9.87 0.25 5.32
CA ARG A 427 8.84 0.86 4.43
C ARG A 427 8.97 0.40 2.97
N TYR A 428 10.19 0.01 2.57
CA TYR A 428 10.51 -0.57 1.26
C TYR A 428 11.17 -1.94 1.46
N SER A 429 10.81 -2.92 0.62
CA SER A 429 11.40 -4.26 0.67
C SER A 429 12.91 -4.23 0.41
N PHE A 430 13.37 -3.38 -0.51
CA PHE A 430 14.78 -3.07 -0.74
C PHE A 430 14.97 -1.60 -1.12
N ASN A 431 16.06 -0.99 -0.68
CA ASN A 431 16.63 0.24 -1.21
C ASN A 431 17.43 -0.08 -2.48
N HIS A 432 16.72 -0.33 -3.60
CA HIS A 432 17.36 -0.75 -4.85
C HIS A 432 17.77 0.45 -5.74
N ALA A 433 17.47 1.68 -5.31
CA ALA A 433 17.87 2.93 -5.95
C ALA A 433 19.39 3.08 -6.10
N LYS A 434 19.78 3.82 -7.15
CA LYS A 434 21.15 3.88 -7.68
C LYS A 434 21.44 5.27 -8.22
N TYR A 435 21.83 6.19 -7.33
CA TYR A 435 22.16 7.57 -7.72
C TYR A 435 23.20 8.23 -6.81
N ALA A 436 23.87 9.24 -7.37
CA ALA A 436 24.72 10.17 -6.64
C ALA A 436 24.28 11.62 -6.88
N VAL A 437 24.39 12.48 -5.87
CA VAL A 437 24.22 13.94 -6.00
C VAL A 437 25.51 14.61 -5.53
N ILE A 438 26.10 15.45 -6.38
CA ILE A 438 27.38 16.12 -6.13
C ILE A 438 27.19 17.63 -6.16
N ASP A 439 27.68 18.31 -5.11
CA ASP A 439 27.68 19.76 -4.88
C ASP A 439 26.32 20.45 -5.07
N ASN A 440 25.22 19.69 -4.94
CA ASN A 440 23.85 20.08 -5.28
C ASN A 440 23.72 20.69 -6.71
N ARG A 441 24.50 20.16 -7.66
CA ARG A 441 24.66 20.69 -9.03
C ARG A 441 24.69 19.60 -10.09
N THR A 442 25.28 18.45 -9.77
CA THR A 442 25.40 17.29 -10.67
C THR A 442 24.66 16.11 -10.06
N ALA A 443 23.94 15.36 -10.87
CA ALA A 443 23.36 14.06 -10.50
C ALA A 443 23.92 12.96 -11.40
N ILE A 444 24.14 11.77 -10.84
CA ILE A 444 24.47 10.55 -11.58
C ILE A 444 23.33 9.55 -11.36
N LEU A 445 22.81 8.94 -12.41
CA LEU A 445 21.80 7.88 -12.34
C LEU A 445 22.19 6.71 -13.26
N HIS A 446 22.01 5.47 -12.80
CA HIS A 446 22.45 4.27 -13.54
C HIS A 446 21.71 3.00 -13.11
N SER A 447 21.77 1.96 -13.94
CA SER A 447 21.22 0.63 -13.64
C SER A 447 22.09 -0.24 -12.72
N ALA A 448 23.36 0.14 -12.56
CA ALA A 448 24.41 -0.66 -11.94
C ALA A 448 24.52 -0.55 -10.42
N ASN A 449 24.93 -1.64 -9.78
CA ASN A 449 25.55 -1.62 -8.45
C ASN A 449 26.96 -1.00 -8.57
N TRP A 450 27.47 -0.34 -7.53
CA TRP A 450 28.87 0.15 -7.51
C TRP A 450 29.84 -0.96 -7.10
N GLY A 451 29.76 -2.10 -7.81
CA GLY A 451 30.57 -3.30 -7.57
C GLY A 451 31.55 -3.61 -8.71
N HIS A 452 32.38 -4.64 -8.50
CA HIS A 452 33.42 -5.09 -9.43
C HIS A 452 32.92 -5.39 -10.85
N THR A 453 31.67 -5.85 -11.01
CA THR A 453 31.03 -6.12 -12.32
C THR A 453 30.21 -4.94 -12.85
N GLY A 454 29.57 -4.18 -11.97
CA GLY A 454 28.67 -3.09 -12.35
C GLY A 454 29.40 -1.81 -12.78
N MET A 455 30.51 -1.47 -12.13
CA MET A 455 31.36 -0.31 -12.44
C MET A 455 32.84 -0.71 -12.49
N PRO A 456 33.28 -1.56 -13.43
CA PRO A 456 34.60 -2.19 -13.43
C PRO A 456 35.72 -1.20 -13.78
N PRO A 457 36.88 -1.22 -13.10
CA PRO A 457 38.03 -0.38 -13.49
C PRO A 457 38.70 -0.81 -14.80
N SER A 458 38.51 -2.06 -15.24
CA SER A 458 38.92 -2.51 -16.58
C SER A 458 37.69 -2.67 -17.47
N PRO A 459 37.68 -2.09 -18.69
CA PRO A 459 36.51 -2.13 -19.55
C PRO A 459 36.30 -3.49 -20.25
N THR A 460 37.17 -4.48 -20.05
CA THR A 460 37.11 -5.79 -20.74
C THR A 460 36.30 -6.85 -19.99
N TYR A 461 35.68 -6.50 -18.86
CA TYR A 461 34.89 -7.41 -18.04
C TYR A 461 33.85 -6.64 -17.23
N GLY A 462 32.62 -7.14 -17.15
CA GLY A 462 31.58 -6.63 -16.28
C GLY A 462 30.19 -6.97 -16.79
N ASN A 463 29.18 -6.29 -16.24
CA ASN A 463 27.82 -6.33 -16.73
C ASN A 463 27.60 -5.19 -17.73
N ARG A 464 26.75 -5.42 -18.74
CA ARG A 464 26.16 -4.35 -19.54
C ARG A 464 25.20 -3.56 -18.67
N GLU A 465 25.50 -2.28 -18.50
CA GLU A 465 24.73 -1.31 -17.69
C GLU A 465 24.67 0.03 -18.43
N TRP A 466 23.63 0.82 -18.19
CA TRP A 466 23.50 2.19 -18.72
C TRP A 466 23.57 3.22 -17.59
N GLY A 467 24.13 4.40 -17.88
CA GLY A 467 24.22 5.49 -16.91
C GLY A 467 24.32 6.88 -17.55
N VAL A 468 23.94 7.89 -16.77
CA VAL A 468 24.01 9.30 -17.16
C VAL A 468 24.55 10.18 -16.04
N VAL A 469 25.25 11.24 -16.41
CA VAL A 469 25.61 12.37 -15.54
C VAL A 469 24.85 13.60 -16.05
N VAL A 470 24.06 14.22 -15.17
CA VAL A 470 23.19 15.36 -15.46
C VAL A 470 23.70 16.57 -14.69
N HIS A 471 24.19 17.60 -15.39
CA HIS A 471 24.70 18.83 -14.77
C HIS A 471 23.58 19.88 -14.62
N ASN A 472 22.59 19.56 -13.78
CA ASN A 472 21.43 20.43 -13.52
C ASN A 472 21.15 20.57 -12.01
N ARG A 473 21.19 21.82 -11.50
CA ARG A 473 20.91 22.15 -10.10
C ARG A 473 19.52 21.74 -9.63
N SER A 474 18.48 21.94 -10.43
CA SER A 474 17.09 21.67 -10.03
C SER A 474 16.84 20.16 -9.87
N LEU A 475 17.42 19.35 -10.77
CA LEU A 475 17.36 17.90 -10.71
C LEU A 475 18.23 17.32 -9.58
N ALA A 476 19.45 17.86 -9.39
CA ALA A 476 20.29 17.54 -8.23
C ALA A 476 19.56 17.87 -6.91
N ALA A 477 18.90 19.02 -6.82
CA ALA A 477 18.14 19.44 -5.65
C ALA A 477 16.86 18.61 -5.44
N PHE A 478 16.25 18.05 -6.49
CA PHE A 478 15.17 17.08 -6.34
C PHE A 478 15.69 15.78 -5.72
N LEU A 479 16.76 15.21 -6.28
CA LEU A 479 17.36 13.98 -5.74
C LEU A 479 17.94 14.18 -4.34
N ALA A 480 18.42 15.37 -3.98
CA ALA A 480 18.80 15.69 -2.60
C ALA A 480 17.59 15.72 -1.65
N ARG A 481 16.43 16.24 -2.07
CA ARG A 481 15.19 16.16 -1.27
C ARG A 481 14.70 14.71 -1.12
N VAL A 482 14.82 13.90 -2.17
CA VAL A 482 14.55 12.45 -2.10
C VAL A 482 15.50 11.79 -1.09
N PHE A 483 16.80 12.05 -1.20
CA PHE A 483 17.83 11.52 -0.30
C PHE A 483 17.57 11.87 1.17
N HIS A 484 17.27 13.14 1.48
CA HIS A 484 16.99 13.56 2.85
C HIS A 484 15.62 13.06 3.37
N HIS A 485 14.61 12.88 2.51
CA HIS A 485 13.36 12.21 2.88
C HIS A 485 13.59 10.72 3.18
N ASP A 486 14.43 10.04 2.38
CA ASP A 486 14.76 8.65 2.62
C ASP A 486 15.62 8.49 3.88
N LEU A 487 16.64 9.33 4.10
CA LEU A 487 17.48 9.27 5.30
C LEU A 487 16.77 9.72 6.59
N GLY A 488 15.84 10.68 6.52
CA GLY A 488 15.17 11.26 7.69
C GLY A 488 14.15 10.36 8.41
N TYR A 489 13.89 9.16 7.89
CA TYR A 489 12.88 8.24 8.42
C TYR A 489 13.49 7.21 9.39
N GLY A 490 13.61 7.61 10.67
CA GLY A 490 14.38 6.85 11.69
C GLY A 490 13.89 5.45 12.08
N GLN A 491 12.83 4.90 11.49
CA GLN A 491 12.33 3.54 11.79
C GLN A 491 13.08 2.43 11.04
N ASP A 492 13.47 2.65 9.78
CA ASP A 492 14.25 1.68 8.99
C ASP A 492 15.71 2.06 8.75
N ILE A 493 16.14 3.23 9.24
CA ILE A 493 17.51 3.72 9.13
C ILE A 493 18.36 3.33 10.34
N VAL A 494 19.49 2.68 10.05
CA VAL A 494 20.54 2.30 11.00
C VAL A 494 21.85 3.00 10.61
N ALA A 495 22.42 3.77 11.51
CA ALA A 495 23.74 4.37 11.31
C ALA A 495 24.84 3.31 11.44
N TYR A 496 25.90 3.44 10.63
CA TYR A 496 27.10 2.62 10.78
C TYR A 496 27.70 2.78 12.18
N ASN A 497 28.10 1.66 12.78
CA ASN A 497 28.80 1.62 14.05
C ASN A 497 29.87 0.52 13.95
N SER A 498 31.14 0.87 14.17
CA SER A 498 32.28 -0.04 13.98
C SER A 498 32.16 -1.36 14.74
N SER A 499 31.53 -1.36 15.91
CA SER A 499 31.32 -2.55 16.76
C SER A 499 30.05 -3.34 16.43
N HIS A 500 29.23 -2.91 15.47
CA HIS A 500 27.99 -3.60 15.12
C HIS A 500 28.28 -4.90 14.32
N SER A 501 27.65 -6.00 14.71
CA SER A 501 27.87 -7.34 14.11
C SER A 501 27.65 -7.38 12.59
N ILE A 502 26.57 -6.74 12.12
CA ILE A 502 26.20 -6.58 10.70
C ILE A 502 26.71 -5.24 10.13
N TYR A 503 26.15 -4.10 10.58
CA TYR A 503 26.41 -2.73 10.07
C TYR A 503 27.71 -2.07 10.57
N GLY A 504 28.74 -2.87 10.81
CA GLY A 504 30.01 -2.44 11.37
C GLY A 504 31.22 -2.90 10.57
N ALA A 505 32.41 -2.67 11.11
CA ALA A 505 33.66 -3.01 10.44
C ALA A 505 33.70 -4.52 10.14
N PRO A 506 34.34 -4.96 9.03
CA PRO A 506 34.73 -6.35 8.88
C PRO A 506 35.83 -6.69 9.90
N PRO A 507 36.13 -7.97 10.16
CA PRO A 507 37.24 -8.36 11.05
C PRO A 507 38.58 -7.76 10.60
N ASP A 508 39.47 -7.42 11.53
CA ASP A 508 40.72 -6.66 11.26
C ASP A 508 41.66 -7.34 10.24
N TYR A 509 41.58 -8.66 10.08
CA TYR A 509 42.36 -9.42 9.11
C TYR A 509 41.79 -9.34 7.67
N TYR A 510 40.58 -8.81 7.49
CA TYR A 510 39.93 -8.72 6.18
C TYR A 510 40.59 -7.63 5.33
N GLN A 511 41.00 -8.00 4.12
CA GLN A 511 41.51 -7.06 3.12
C GLN A 511 40.67 -7.15 1.83
N PRO A 512 40.39 -6.01 1.18
CA PRO A 512 39.57 -5.94 -0.02
C PRO A 512 40.25 -6.59 -1.22
N ALA A 513 39.45 -7.00 -2.20
CA ALA A 513 39.90 -7.58 -3.46
C ALA A 513 40.60 -6.53 -4.37
N ARG A 514 41.90 -6.29 -4.15
CA ARG A 514 42.70 -5.32 -4.93
C ARG A 514 43.05 -5.75 -6.36
N TRP A 515 42.61 -6.92 -6.82
CA TRP A 515 42.75 -7.32 -8.22
C TRP A 515 41.66 -6.65 -9.07
N ILE A 516 42.02 -6.22 -10.29
CA ILE A 516 41.07 -5.67 -11.25
C ILE A 516 40.66 -6.82 -12.18
N PRO A 517 39.37 -7.22 -12.21
CA PRO A 517 38.89 -8.23 -13.14
C PRO A 517 39.16 -7.85 -14.61
N ARG A 518 39.45 -8.86 -15.43
CA ARG A 518 39.64 -8.74 -16.88
C ARG A 518 38.97 -9.91 -17.57
N GLY A 519 38.53 -9.71 -18.80
CA GLY A 519 37.77 -10.71 -19.56
C GLY A 519 37.98 -10.55 -21.06
N GLY A 520 37.18 -11.26 -21.85
CA GLY A 520 37.28 -11.26 -23.31
C GLY A 520 36.58 -10.09 -24.00
N TYR A 521 35.75 -9.31 -23.29
CA TYR A 521 34.94 -8.27 -23.92
C TYR A 521 35.83 -7.18 -24.52
N GLN A 522 35.55 -6.82 -25.78
CA GLN A 522 36.24 -5.74 -26.49
C GLN A 522 35.42 -4.45 -26.33
N PRO A 523 35.95 -3.41 -25.66
CA PRO A 523 35.22 -2.16 -25.45
C PRO A 523 34.88 -1.52 -26.80
N ALA A 524 33.58 -1.27 -27.01
CA ALA A 524 33.03 -0.70 -28.24
C ALA A 524 32.58 0.76 -28.09
N PHE A 525 32.47 1.26 -26.85
CA PHE A 525 31.88 2.56 -26.55
C PHE A 525 32.77 3.45 -25.70
N SER A 526 32.71 4.76 -25.97
CA SER A 526 33.26 5.80 -25.09
C SER A 526 32.14 6.64 -24.49
N SER A 527 32.38 7.28 -23.35
CA SER A 527 31.40 8.18 -22.73
C SER A 527 31.27 9.46 -23.57
N ARG A 528 30.05 9.92 -23.85
CA ARG A 528 29.81 11.11 -24.67
C ARG A 528 29.17 12.23 -23.85
N THR A 529 29.88 13.33 -23.66
CA THR A 529 29.28 14.58 -23.16
C THR A 529 28.53 15.27 -24.30
N LEU A 530 27.24 15.52 -24.09
CA LEU A 530 26.34 16.18 -25.03
C LEU A 530 26.01 17.56 -24.48
N ASN A 531 25.96 18.57 -25.36
CA ASN A 531 25.54 19.93 -25.02
C ASN A 531 24.27 20.27 -25.81
N GLY A 532 23.31 20.94 -25.17
CA GLY A 532 22.06 21.38 -25.80
C GLY A 532 20.86 21.32 -24.85
N SER A 533 19.66 21.33 -25.44
CA SER A 533 18.40 21.21 -24.70
C SER A 533 18.08 19.74 -24.38
N PHE A 534 17.64 19.50 -23.14
CA PHE A 534 17.18 18.21 -22.65
C PHE A 534 15.85 18.40 -21.91
N GLY A 535 14.84 17.60 -22.24
CA GLY A 535 13.75 17.29 -21.31
C GLY A 535 14.19 16.14 -20.41
N CYS A 536 13.96 16.25 -19.10
CA CYS A 536 14.29 15.21 -18.13
C CYS A 536 13.13 15.04 -17.14
N THR A 537 12.66 13.81 -16.99
CA THR A 537 11.67 13.43 -15.97
C THR A 537 12.30 12.39 -15.05
N VAL A 538 12.47 12.71 -13.76
CA VAL A 538 12.90 11.74 -12.75
C VAL A 538 11.67 11.03 -12.20
N ILE A 539 11.74 9.70 -12.21
CA ILE A 539 10.67 8.79 -11.78
C ILE A 539 11.14 7.93 -10.61
N LEU A 540 10.21 7.51 -9.76
CA LEU A 540 10.50 6.84 -8.49
C LEU A 540 9.54 5.66 -8.26
N SER A 541 10.07 4.53 -7.78
CA SER A 541 9.23 3.49 -7.17
C SER A 541 9.19 3.68 -5.65
N PRO A 542 8.03 3.44 -5.00
CA PRO A 542 6.73 3.07 -5.59
C PRO A 542 5.84 4.28 -5.95
N ASP A 543 6.38 5.50 -5.93
CA ASP A 543 5.63 6.76 -6.06
C ASP A 543 4.85 6.89 -7.39
N ASN A 544 5.55 6.74 -8.52
CA ASN A 544 5.04 7.15 -9.85
C ASN A 544 5.63 6.37 -11.05
N SER A 545 6.54 5.43 -10.81
CA SER A 545 7.27 4.71 -11.87
C SER A 545 6.37 3.85 -12.75
N ARG A 546 5.30 3.27 -12.21
CA ARG A 546 4.34 2.45 -12.97
C ARG A 546 3.67 3.25 -14.08
N GLU A 547 3.17 4.43 -13.75
CA GLU A 547 2.47 5.32 -14.67
C GLU A 547 3.45 5.81 -15.74
N ALA A 548 4.57 6.40 -15.31
CA ALA A 548 5.54 7.01 -16.22
C ALA A 548 6.20 6.01 -17.19
N VAL A 549 6.48 4.77 -16.76
CA VAL A 549 6.99 3.72 -17.68
C VAL A 549 5.90 3.24 -18.63
N ALA A 550 4.67 3.04 -18.15
CA ALA A 550 3.55 2.63 -19.00
C ALA A 550 3.15 3.73 -20.03
N GLU A 551 3.33 5.00 -19.69
CA GLU A 551 3.13 6.15 -20.59
C GLU A 551 4.29 6.33 -21.58
N LEU A 552 5.54 6.15 -21.15
CA LEU A 552 6.69 6.11 -22.07
C LEU A 552 6.47 5.05 -23.16
N LEU A 553 6.11 3.82 -22.76
CA LEU A 553 5.79 2.74 -23.70
C LEU A 553 4.55 3.08 -24.55
N ALA A 554 3.52 3.71 -24.00
CA ALA A 554 2.34 4.18 -24.74
C ALA A 554 2.67 5.21 -25.84
N SER A 555 3.70 6.02 -25.59
CA SER A 555 4.06 7.15 -26.44
C SER A 555 4.67 6.74 -27.78
N ALA A 556 5.13 5.48 -27.91
CA ALA A 556 5.75 4.95 -29.12
C ALA A 556 4.83 5.07 -30.35
N ARG A 557 5.42 5.45 -31.49
CA ARG A 557 4.75 5.57 -32.80
C ARG A 557 5.45 4.79 -33.92
N THR A 558 6.76 4.60 -33.82
CA THR A 558 7.60 3.98 -34.85
C THR A 558 8.40 2.80 -34.30
N ARG A 559 9.00 2.93 -33.10
CA ARG A 559 9.81 1.87 -32.48
C ARG A 559 9.93 2.00 -30.97
N VAL A 560 10.07 0.86 -30.30
CA VAL A 560 10.39 0.74 -28.87
C VAL A 560 11.39 -0.39 -28.65
N TRP A 561 12.54 -0.06 -28.07
CA TRP A 561 13.61 -1.01 -27.77
C TRP A 561 13.78 -1.10 -26.25
N VAL A 562 13.76 -2.32 -25.70
CA VAL A 562 13.78 -2.59 -24.25
C VAL A 562 14.97 -3.49 -23.94
N GLN A 563 15.83 -3.07 -23.01
CA GLN A 563 16.92 -3.90 -22.50
C GLN A 563 16.75 -4.04 -20.98
N GLN A 564 16.54 -5.27 -20.53
CA GLN A 564 16.23 -5.59 -19.14
C GLN A 564 17.11 -6.74 -18.64
N ALA A 565 17.52 -6.66 -17.38
CA ALA A 565 18.15 -7.78 -16.69
C ALA A 565 17.19 -8.98 -16.64
N TYR A 566 15.97 -8.71 -16.19
CA TYR A 566 14.85 -9.63 -16.31
C TYR A 566 13.50 -8.92 -16.32
N ILE A 567 12.52 -9.61 -16.91
CA ILE A 567 11.12 -9.21 -16.94
C ILE A 567 10.31 -10.37 -16.35
N ASP A 568 9.48 -10.07 -15.36
CA ASP A 568 8.49 -11.02 -14.86
C ASP A 568 7.21 -10.90 -15.70
N LEU A 569 6.72 -12.00 -16.27
CA LEU A 569 5.57 -11.95 -17.18
C LEU A 569 4.27 -11.61 -16.45
N HIS A 570 4.13 -12.02 -15.19
CA HIS A 570 2.91 -11.88 -14.41
C HIS A 570 3.14 -11.07 -13.14
N TRP A 571 2.25 -10.13 -12.84
CA TRP A 571 2.16 -9.47 -11.54
C TRP A 571 0.85 -9.94 -10.91
N GLU A 572 0.98 -10.85 -9.94
CA GLU A 572 -0.16 -11.64 -9.43
C GLU A 572 -0.83 -12.37 -10.62
N GLU A 573 -2.15 -12.51 -10.67
CA GLU A 573 -2.84 -13.21 -11.78
C GLU A 573 -2.80 -12.47 -13.14
N ASN A 574 -2.24 -11.26 -13.21
CA ASN A 574 -2.34 -10.39 -14.37
C ASN A 574 -1.04 -10.34 -15.18
N VAL A 575 -1.13 -10.33 -16.52
CA VAL A 575 0.02 -10.04 -17.39
C VAL A 575 0.57 -8.64 -17.05
N ASN A 576 1.88 -8.59 -16.81
CA ASN A 576 2.66 -7.41 -16.48
C ASN A 576 2.25 -6.21 -17.37
N PRO A 577 1.84 -5.06 -16.78
CA PRO A 577 1.29 -3.95 -17.54
C PRO A 577 2.30 -3.32 -18.51
N PHE A 578 3.62 -3.46 -18.29
CA PHE A 578 4.65 -3.02 -19.22
C PHE A 578 4.74 -3.96 -20.43
N VAL A 579 4.72 -5.28 -20.21
CA VAL A 579 4.69 -6.30 -21.30
C VAL A 579 3.41 -6.14 -22.12
N ARG A 580 2.25 -6.06 -21.47
CA ARG A 580 0.95 -5.82 -22.12
C ARG A 580 0.93 -4.51 -22.92
N ARG A 581 1.62 -3.46 -22.44
CA ARG A 581 1.74 -2.17 -23.16
C ARG A 581 2.69 -2.26 -24.35
N LEU A 582 3.79 -3.01 -24.22
CA LEU A 582 4.78 -3.26 -25.26
C LEU A 582 4.17 -4.07 -26.42
N VAL A 583 3.56 -5.21 -26.13
CA VAL A 583 2.75 -5.99 -27.09
C VAL A 583 1.67 -5.09 -27.70
N GLY A 584 0.94 -4.36 -26.87
CA GLY A 584 -0.12 -3.46 -27.32
C GLY A 584 0.33 -2.31 -28.22
N VAL A 585 1.60 -1.85 -28.16
CA VAL A 585 2.14 -0.87 -29.14
C VAL A 585 2.69 -1.55 -30.40
N HIS A 586 3.23 -2.76 -30.28
CA HIS A 586 3.66 -3.55 -31.43
C HIS A 586 2.49 -3.86 -32.38
N LEU A 587 1.37 -4.33 -31.82
CA LEU A 587 0.12 -4.61 -32.55
C LEU A 587 -0.52 -3.36 -33.19
N ARG A 588 -0.02 -2.14 -32.92
CA ARG A 588 -0.38 -0.90 -33.62
C ARG A 588 0.65 -0.46 -34.67
N GLY A 589 1.58 -1.34 -35.06
CA GLY A 589 2.56 -1.11 -36.13
C GLY A 589 3.92 -0.57 -35.67
N ALA A 590 4.18 -0.41 -34.37
CA ALA A 590 5.50 0.00 -33.90
C ALA A 590 6.49 -1.18 -33.87
N ALA A 591 7.73 -0.97 -34.31
CA ALA A 591 8.78 -1.98 -34.25
C ALA A 591 9.26 -2.18 -32.80
N ALA A 592 8.85 -3.27 -32.16
CA ALA A 592 9.26 -3.63 -30.81
C ALA A 592 10.50 -4.55 -30.84
N ARG A 593 11.48 -4.31 -29.97
CA ARG A 593 12.65 -5.18 -29.75
C ARG A 593 12.97 -5.33 -28.27
N VAL A 594 13.24 -6.55 -27.80
CA VAL A 594 13.59 -6.85 -26.40
C VAL A 594 14.90 -7.62 -26.30
N ILE A 595 15.83 -7.18 -25.44
CA ILE A 595 17.02 -7.92 -25.04
C ILE A 595 16.88 -8.32 -23.56
N LEU A 596 17.02 -9.60 -23.27
CA LEU A 596 17.05 -10.16 -21.92
C LEU A 596 18.39 -10.83 -21.60
N ASN A 597 18.70 -10.94 -20.31
CA ASN A 597 19.85 -11.71 -19.84
C ASN A 597 19.55 -13.21 -19.84
N TYR A 598 20.50 -14.02 -20.30
CA TYR A 598 20.54 -15.45 -20.01
C TYR A 598 21.82 -15.79 -19.25
N ASN A 599 21.69 -16.29 -18.01
CA ASN A 599 22.82 -16.79 -17.24
C ASN A 599 22.38 -18.01 -16.38
N PRO A 600 22.91 -19.23 -16.63
CA PRO A 600 22.48 -20.47 -15.99
C PRO A 600 22.68 -20.52 -14.47
N HIS A 601 23.39 -19.55 -13.87
CA HIS A 601 23.56 -19.43 -12.42
C HIS A 601 22.39 -18.72 -11.71
N TYR A 602 21.49 -18.06 -12.45
CA TYR A 602 20.39 -17.25 -11.88
C TYR A 602 19.00 -17.78 -12.26
N THR A 603 18.72 -19.04 -11.91
CA THR A 603 17.52 -19.81 -12.31
C THR A 603 16.21 -19.02 -12.28
N SER A 604 15.90 -18.30 -11.20
CA SER A 604 14.67 -17.51 -11.08
C SER A 604 14.51 -16.46 -12.19
N SER A 605 15.58 -15.72 -12.50
CA SER A 605 15.58 -14.73 -13.59
C SER A 605 15.46 -15.38 -14.97
N ILE A 606 16.00 -16.58 -15.18
CA ILE A 606 15.78 -17.35 -16.42
C ILE A 606 14.33 -17.80 -16.53
N THR A 607 13.71 -18.30 -15.46
CA THR A 607 12.30 -18.72 -15.49
C THR A 607 11.38 -17.55 -15.86
N MET A 608 11.58 -16.38 -15.25
CA MET A 608 10.87 -15.14 -15.58
C MET A 608 11.10 -14.72 -17.04
N ASN A 609 12.36 -14.73 -17.50
CA ASN A 609 12.70 -14.36 -18.87
C ASN A 609 12.16 -15.35 -19.91
N ASN A 610 12.24 -16.67 -19.68
CA ASN A 610 11.71 -17.69 -20.58
C ASN A 610 10.20 -17.56 -20.78
N ALA A 611 9.45 -17.33 -19.69
CA ALA A 611 8.02 -17.07 -19.78
C ALA A 611 7.74 -15.79 -20.60
N THR A 612 8.48 -14.71 -20.33
CA THR A 612 8.36 -13.46 -21.09
C THR A 612 8.74 -13.63 -22.56
N MET A 613 9.81 -14.34 -22.89
CA MET A 613 10.25 -14.62 -24.27
C MET A 613 9.14 -15.32 -25.06
N SER A 614 8.62 -16.44 -24.53
CA SER A 614 7.51 -17.17 -25.17
C SER A 614 6.32 -16.24 -25.43
N HIS A 615 5.89 -15.47 -24.42
CA HIS A 615 4.77 -14.55 -24.59
C HIS A 615 5.03 -13.40 -25.60
N LEU A 616 6.27 -12.96 -25.75
CA LEU A 616 6.65 -11.96 -26.77
C LEU A 616 6.64 -12.58 -28.18
N GLU A 617 7.18 -13.80 -28.32
CA GLU A 617 7.20 -14.58 -29.55
C GLU A 617 5.79 -14.95 -30.04
N ASP A 618 4.90 -15.40 -29.13
CA ASP A 618 3.47 -15.63 -29.39
C ASP A 618 2.76 -14.39 -29.98
N HIS A 619 3.24 -13.19 -29.63
CA HIS A 619 2.73 -11.90 -30.11
C HIS A 619 3.59 -11.27 -31.21
N ASN A 620 4.51 -12.02 -31.82
CA ASN A 620 5.43 -11.59 -32.88
C ASN A 620 6.40 -10.44 -32.51
N VAL A 621 6.52 -10.09 -31.22
CA VAL A 621 7.49 -9.10 -30.75
C VAL A 621 8.89 -9.71 -30.83
N SER A 622 9.79 -9.09 -31.60
CA SER A 622 11.17 -9.55 -31.70
C SER A 622 11.88 -9.47 -30.33
N ALA A 623 12.25 -10.61 -29.78
CA ALA A 623 13.00 -10.71 -28.53
C ALA A 623 14.29 -11.53 -28.72
N THR A 624 15.27 -11.37 -27.85
CA THR A 624 16.52 -12.15 -27.92
C THR A 624 17.29 -12.20 -26.60
N TYR A 625 18.16 -13.21 -26.48
CA TYR A 625 19.03 -13.43 -25.34
C TYR A 625 20.48 -13.04 -25.61
N VAL A 626 21.10 -12.39 -24.63
CA VAL A 626 22.57 -12.34 -24.52
C VAL A 626 22.98 -13.35 -23.45
N TYR A 627 23.79 -14.32 -23.87
CA TYR A 627 24.15 -15.49 -23.07
C TYR A 627 25.45 -15.20 -22.31
N ALA A 628 25.39 -14.98 -21.00
CA ALA A 628 26.56 -14.60 -20.19
C ALA A 628 27.71 -15.64 -20.25
N ASN A 629 27.40 -16.91 -20.54
CA ASN A 629 28.36 -18.00 -20.72
C ASN A 629 28.92 -18.16 -22.15
N GLY A 630 28.35 -17.48 -23.16
CA GLY A 630 28.86 -17.43 -24.54
C GLY A 630 29.42 -16.05 -24.93
N SER A 631 28.68 -14.98 -24.61
CA SER A 631 28.96 -13.59 -24.94
C SER A 631 30.06 -12.98 -24.04
N HIS A 632 31.29 -13.51 -24.13
CA HIS A 632 32.52 -13.02 -23.48
C HIS A 632 32.51 -12.92 -21.93
N GLY A 633 31.53 -13.51 -21.25
CA GLY A 633 31.36 -13.41 -19.78
C GLY A 633 30.45 -12.26 -19.32
N MET A 634 29.81 -11.53 -20.24
CA MET A 634 29.01 -10.33 -19.92
C MET A 634 27.54 -10.66 -19.65
N ASN A 635 27.02 -10.28 -18.47
CA ASN A 635 25.58 -10.26 -18.23
C ASN A 635 24.94 -8.99 -18.79
N ILE A 636 23.69 -9.06 -19.23
CA ILE A 636 22.82 -7.88 -19.32
C ILE A 636 22.27 -7.58 -17.94
N HIS A 637 22.54 -6.37 -17.43
CA HIS A 637 21.96 -5.89 -16.17
C HIS A 637 21.35 -4.48 -16.28
N THR A 638 21.43 -3.84 -17.45
CA THR A 638 20.64 -2.65 -17.85
C THR A 638 19.15 -2.80 -17.52
N LYS A 639 18.51 -1.69 -17.13
CA LYS A 639 17.04 -1.53 -17.07
C LYS A 639 16.66 -0.26 -17.83
N GLY A 640 16.57 -0.40 -19.15
CA GLY A 640 16.53 0.71 -20.10
C GLY A 640 15.50 0.53 -21.21
N VAL A 641 14.97 1.65 -21.70
CA VAL A 641 13.97 1.70 -22.78
C VAL A 641 14.29 2.86 -23.71
N ILE A 642 14.25 2.65 -25.02
CA ILE A 642 14.39 3.70 -26.04
C ILE A 642 13.09 3.76 -26.84
N VAL A 643 12.51 4.96 -27.00
CA VAL A 643 11.27 5.17 -27.75
C VAL A 643 11.50 6.18 -28.88
N ASP A 644 11.11 5.78 -30.10
CA ASP A 644 11.14 6.55 -31.35
C ASP A 644 12.49 7.18 -31.74
N GLY A 645 13.59 6.86 -31.03
CA GLY A 645 14.89 7.48 -31.24
C GLY A 645 15.02 8.90 -30.68
N ASN A 646 14.10 9.34 -29.81
CA ASN A 646 14.20 10.63 -29.11
C ASN A 646 14.00 10.53 -27.58
N ARG A 647 13.34 9.49 -27.08
CA ARG A 647 13.16 9.25 -25.64
C ARG A 647 14.01 8.09 -25.16
N THR A 648 14.61 8.21 -23.97
CA THR A 648 15.33 7.10 -23.32
C THR A 648 15.12 7.09 -21.81
N LEU A 649 14.75 5.93 -21.25
CA LEU A 649 14.78 5.63 -19.83
C LEU A 649 16.13 4.99 -19.46
N VAL A 650 16.75 5.50 -18.40
CA VAL A 650 17.82 4.81 -17.64
C VAL A 650 17.31 4.66 -16.21
N SER A 651 17.33 3.46 -15.64
CA SER A 651 16.74 3.20 -14.32
C SER A 651 17.37 2.04 -13.57
N SER A 652 17.01 1.89 -12.28
CA SER A 652 17.24 0.67 -11.49
C SER A 652 16.11 -0.37 -11.63
N ILE A 653 15.00 -0.01 -12.28
CA ILE A 653 13.69 -0.71 -12.21
C ILE A 653 13.66 -1.96 -13.10
N ASN A 654 13.84 -3.14 -12.51
CA ASN A 654 13.48 -4.41 -13.16
C ASN A 654 11.96 -4.47 -13.39
N TRP A 655 11.50 -5.15 -14.44
CA TRP A 655 10.06 -5.22 -14.74
C TRP A 655 9.38 -6.37 -13.98
N ASN A 656 9.36 -6.27 -12.64
CA ASN A 656 8.64 -7.18 -11.76
C ASN A 656 7.82 -6.42 -10.70
N HIS A 657 6.86 -7.11 -10.07
CA HIS A 657 5.93 -6.51 -9.11
C HIS A 657 6.65 -5.84 -7.92
N HIS A 658 7.72 -6.43 -7.38
CA HIS A 658 8.43 -5.89 -6.22
C HIS A 658 9.19 -4.59 -6.54
N ALA A 659 9.90 -4.55 -7.68
CA ALA A 659 10.63 -3.36 -8.12
C ALA A 659 9.70 -2.15 -8.35
N VAL A 660 8.47 -2.38 -8.81
CA VAL A 660 7.51 -1.30 -9.08
C VAL A 660 6.71 -0.90 -7.83
N HIS A 661 6.36 -1.84 -6.95
CA HIS A 661 5.41 -1.59 -5.84
C HIS A 661 5.97 -1.66 -4.43
N ARG A 662 7.17 -2.20 -4.22
CA ARG A 662 7.71 -2.49 -2.89
C ARG A 662 9.13 -1.97 -2.67
N ASN A 663 9.95 -1.83 -3.70
CA ASN A 663 11.30 -1.28 -3.61
C ASN A 663 11.31 0.26 -3.64
N ARG A 664 12.37 0.84 -3.09
CA ARG A 664 12.86 2.14 -3.56
C ARG A 664 13.58 1.92 -4.88
N GLU A 665 13.16 2.59 -5.94
CA GLU A 665 13.86 2.62 -7.23
C GLU A 665 13.94 4.04 -7.74
N VAL A 666 14.86 4.29 -8.68
CA VAL A 666 14.95 5.56 -9.40
C VAL A 666 15.10 5.32 -10.91
N GLY A 667 14.55 6.23 -11.70
CA GLY A 667 14.82 6.32 -13.13
C GLY A 667 14.81 7.75 -13.65
N ILE A 668 15.35 7.95 -14.83
CA ILE A 668 15.27 9.21 -15.57
C ILE A 668 14.87 8.93 -17.01
N ILE A 669 13.77 9.55 -17.44
CA ILE A 669 13.34 9.60 -18.85
C ILE A 669 13.91 10.89 -19.44
N ILE A 670 14.68 10.76 -20.52
CA ILE A 670 15.38 11.86 -21.18
C ILE A 670 14.80 12.03 -22.59
N GLU A 671 14.38 13.25 -22.92
CA GLU A 671 13.97 13.69 -24.25
C GLU A 671 15.14 14.42 -24.92
N ASN A 672 15.91 13.68 -25.72
CA ASN A 672 16.98 14.19 -26.58
C ASN A 672 17.42 13.11 -27.59
N GLN A 673 17.40 13.43 -28.88
CA GLN A 673 17.80 12.53 -29.96
C GLN A 673 19.23 11.98 -29.81
N GLN A 674 20.22 12.80 -29.43
CA GLN A 674 21.61 12.36 -29.34
C GLN A 674 21.88 11.42 -28.15
N VAL A 675 21.05 11.50 -27.10
CA VAL A 675 21.01 10.54 -25.98
C VAL A 675 20.44 9.21 -26.47
N ALA A 676 19.28 9.25 -27.15
CA ALA A 676 18.65 8.06 -27.68
C ALA A 676 19.50 7.36 -28.76
N GLU A 677 20.18 8.10 -29.63
CA GLU A 677 21.17 7.58 -30.59
C GLU A 677 22.35 6.88 -29.93
N TYR A 678 22.80 7.35 -28.77
CA TYR A 678 23.90 6.72 -28.05
C TYR A 678 23.49 5.34 -27.54
N PHE A 679 22.42 5.27 -26.75
CA PHE A 679 21.92 4.00 -26.22
C PHE A 679 21.36 3.10 -27.33
N ALA A 680 20.87 3.66 -28.44
CA ALA A 680 20.50 2.90 -29.63
C ALA A 680 21.70 2.16 -30.24
N ARG A 681 22.90 2.75 -30.25
CA ARG A 681 24.11 2.02 -30.72
C ARG A 681 24.54 0.93 -29.74
N VAL A 682 24.46 1.18 -28.43
CA VAL A 682 24.73 0.15 -27.39
C VAL A 682 23.77 -1.03 -27.54
N PHE A 683 22.46 -0.76 -27.58
CA PHE A 683 21.42 -1.75 -27.84
C PHE A 683 21.65 -2.53 -29.13
N SER A 684 22.01 -1.84 -30.23
CA SER A 684 22.21 -2.49 -31.54
C SER A 684 23.49 -3.34 -31.60
N HIS A 685 24.51 -3.02 -30.80
CA HIS A 685 25.68 -3.88 -30.63
C HIS A 685 25.30 -5.12 -29.82
N ASP A 686 24.66 -4.94 -28.67
CA ASP A 686 24.25 -6.04 -27.79
C ASP A 686 23.26 -7.00 -28.49
N TRP A 687 22.34 -6.49 -29.32
CA TRP A 687 21.44 -7.27 -30.17
C TRP A 687 22.19 -8.20 -31.15
N ASN A 688 23.41 -7.82 -31.54
CA ASN A 688 24.27 -8.58 -32.46
C ASN A 688 25.31 -9.45 -31.73
N LEU A 689 25.38 -9.42 -30.38
CA LEU A 689 26.18 -10.36 -29.56
C LEU A 689 25.50 -11.74 -29.37
N THR A 690 24.38 -11.94 -30.06
CA THR A 690 23.49 -13.12 -30.06
C THR A 690 24.06 -14.34 -30.79
N ALA A 691 25.29 -14.26 -31.28
CA ALA A 691 25.97 -15.37 -31.94
C ALA A 691 26.43 -16.43 -30.93
N THR A 692 26.08 -17.68 -31.22
CA THR A 692 26.36 -18.91 -30.44
C THR A 692 25.75 -18.97 -29.04
N GLU A 693 24.71 -19.81 -28.91
CA GLU A 693 24.61 -20.63 -27.71
C GLU A 693 25.93 -21.40 -27.54
N PRO A 694 26.51 -21.48 -26.33
CA PRO A 694 27.62 -22.39 -26.10
C PRO A 694 27.10 -23.82 -26.26
N ARG A 695 27.65 -24.56 -27.24
CA ARG A 695 27.52 -26.02 -27.29
C ARG A 695 27.74 -26.57 -25.89
N GLU A 696 26.92 -27.52 -25.46
CA GLU A 696 27.14 -28.20 -24.19
C GLU A 696 28.56 -28.78 -24.15
N ILE A 697 29.44 -28.15 -23.37
CA ILE A 697 30.68 -28.77 -22.93
C ILE A 697 30.24 -29.78 -21.86
N MET A 698 29.78 -30.94 -22.34
CA MET A 698 29.33 -32.10 -21.56
C MET A 698 30.52 -32.82 -20.91
N VAL A 699 31.51 -32.05 -20.46
CA VAL A 699 32.75 -32.50 -19.84
C VAL A 699 32.67 -32.18 -18.36
N GLY A 700 32.48 -33.23 -17.56
CA GLY A 700 32.97 -33.21 -16.18
C GLY A 700 31.93 -33.24 -15.08
N ARG A 701 30.64 -32.92 -15.26
CA ARG A 701 29.73 -32.87 -14.09
C ARG A 701 29.54 -34.24 -13.42
N GLU A 702 29.39 -35.31 -14.21
CA GLU A 702 29.39 -36.68 -13.68
C GLU A 702 30.80 -37.25 -13.45
N ALA A 703 31.81 -36.86 -14.22
CA ALA A 703 33.18 -37.34 -14.00
C ALA A 703 33.84 -36.76 -12.74
N VAL A 704 33.56 -35.50 -12.39
CA VAL A 704 33.98 -34.85 -11.15
C VAL A 704 33.20 -35.40 -9.96
N LYS A 705 31.88 -35.65 -10.10
CA LYS A 705 31.14 -36.43 -9.09
C LYS A 705 31.78 -37.80 -8.86
N ALA A 706 32.07 -38.55 -9.93
CA ALA A 706 32.71 -39.87 -9.82
C ALA A 706 34.09 -39.81 -9.16
N LEU A 707 34.92 -38.81 -9.48
CA LEU A 707 36.21 -38.56 -8.83
C LEU A 707 36.07 -38.19 -7.34
N VAL A 708 35.12 -37.32 -6.99
CA VAL A 708 34.84 -36.93 -5.59
C VAL A 708 34.31 -38.12 -4.78
N VAL A 709 33.42 -38.93 -5.36
CA VAL A 709 32.89 -40.15 -4.75
C VAL A 709 33.99 -41.21 -4.59
N ALA A 710 34.84 -41.42 -5.61
CA ALA A 710 35.98 -42.33 -5.53
C ALA A 710 36.98 -41.88 -4.45
N ALA A 711 37.30 -40.58 -4.38
CA ALA A 711 38.14 -40.02 -3.32
C ALA A 711 37.52 -40.23 -1.93
N ALA A 712 36.21 -40.01 -1.76
CA ALA A 712 35.51 -40.25 -0.51
C ALA A 712 35.58 -41.72 -0.07
N TYR A 713 35.40 -42.67 -1.00
CA TYR A 713 35.55 -44.10 -0.71
C TYR A 713 37.00 -44.48 -0.36
N VAL A 714 38.01 -43.88 -1.01
CA VAL A 714 39.43 -44.10 -0.66
C VAL A 714 39.74 -43.55 0.74
N PHE A 715 39.27 -42.35 1.10
CA PHE A 715 39.43 -41.81 2.45
C PHE A 715 38.69 -42.62 3.52
N ALA A 716 37.47 -43.09 3.24
CA ALA A 716 36.73 -43.96 4.14
C ALA A 716 37.44 -45.32 4.34
N GLY A 717 37.96 -45.92 3.27
CA GLY A 717 38.76 -47.15 3.32
C GLY A 717 40.05 -46.99 4.12
N LEU A 718 40.77 -45.87 3.96
CA LEU A 718 41.97 -45.54 4.74
C LEU A 718 41.66 -45.29 6.23
N ALA A 719 40.52 -44.68 6.54
CA ALA A 719 40.06 -44.49 7.92
C ALA A 719 39.71 -45.83 8.60
N LEU A 720 38.95 -46.70 7.91
CA LEU A 720 38.62 -48.04 8.39
C LEU A 720 39.88 -48.93 8.54
N TYR A 721 40.81 -48.87 7.58
CA TYR A 721 42.08 -49.60 7.65
C TYR A 721 42.97 -49.15 8.83
N ARG A 722 42.95 -47.86 9.18
CA ARG A 722 43.59 -47.35 10.40
C ARG A 722 42.90 -47.84 11.67
N HIS A 723 41.57 -47.77 11.72
CA HIS A 723 40.79 -48.21 12.89
C HIS A 723 40.90 -49.72 13.15
N TRP A 724 41.12 -50.53 12.10
CA TRP A 724 41.33 -51.99 12.20
C TRP A 724 42.79 -52.39 12.52
N ARG A 725 43.66 -51.41 12.83
CA ARG A 725 45.07 -51.61 13.23
C ARG A 725 45.43 -50.92 14.56
N THR A 726 44.43 -50.49 15.32
CA THR A 726 44.52 -49.90 16.67
C THR A 726 43.61 -50.66 17.62
#